data_AF-K1EPQ5-F1
#
_entry.id   AF-K1EPQ5-F1
#
_cell.length_a   1.000
_cell.length_b   1.000
_cell.length_c   1.000
_cell.angle_alpha   90.00
_cell.angle_beta   90.00
_cell.angle_gamma   90.00
#
_symmetry.space_group_name_H-M   'P 1'
#
loop_
_entity.id
_entity.type
_entity.pdbx_description
1 polymer ?
#
loop_
_entity_poly.entity_id
_entity_poly.type
_entity_poly.pdbx_seq_one_letter_code
_entity_poly.pdbx_strand_id
1 'polypeptide(L)'
;MTFQDSDDWTHPRRIEHQVRHLLDFPRVLANRTWTLRSYPDLTMTFVGYPARRLNASSLLLDIAQVTELVGDFDVTRKSGDMELPLRLRAVRPGSVRDLSHPSPLAITQLRVGSLSRDDAVPGWTRWDRLAYRDSYLEWHEQLATGRIAPGPGSTRPFPLPRHGWYADRDQRDPAVAWDVVVLGDIRPVAPDALRTLGVARTASASGLRTAIAHAEAPRPLSTKRLDLLPGVSTDVRLGRLGLTSAHEDDAVDLLVVTSPESVLHLDGAGLRPGSVLVVTDTAEPQGWTVAAVDSRCAELFGVTPTWGGPAAVHEPGSPVRAAVPADRWTDADLADVVGARWLEVPGHRRPSAADGIAIGHHLPDAREHWPEPATAIRAAHPGTVVLADRGEVPVEVHCLHGLGAVTKALGRRRPPPSWLSFAGTGMTPREFLSHIDAFVHLGVWGRAAEHATREALAAGLPCVVGTDAAPSGLTGRIRCVAPDEVGAALAELLAEPAAADAATAAREAAWTRTLHDLVATPTAPRPQLTGIAHEPQGTAPAPHPRTPAPLRRVPARRARAGWRAAARPEGPRGHRQPPHPQEPQRRPRPAGGGADRRLAALDRAVHRLRGLGHGRLRQGGRALRAARHLRRRHGDGHPAVGPCGAQGGVATDPGPRAGRRALPGARRCLRADEGGQDPQGRPGRRAGSGARLARADRRRPPRARPHRRRPPHHRPAGPRGPLRRPPRPGRRHRRARP
;
A
#
# COMPACT_ATOMS: atom_id res chain seq x y z
N MET A 1 -5.28 -28.23 3.39
CA MET A 1 -5.35 -27.77 4.80
C MET A 1 -6.52 -26.80 4.98
N THR A 2 -7.07 -26.68 6.19
CA THR A 2 -8.01 -25.60 6.57
C THR A 2 -7.95 -25.36 8.08
N PHE A 3 -8.42 -24.20 8.54
CA PHE A 3 -8.19 -23.72 9.92
C PHE A 3 -9.51 -23.51 10.68
N GLN A 4 -9.38 -23.28 11.99
CA GLN A 4 -10.49 -22.98 12.90
C GLN A 4 -9.91 -22.28 14.13
N ASP A 5 -10.36 -21.07 14.42
CA ASP A 5 -9.98 -20.40 15.67
C ASP A 5 -10.70 -21.06 16.85
N SER A 6 -10.05 -21.13 18.01
CA SER A 6 -10.49 -21.97 19.13
C SER A 6 -11.73 -21.43 19.88
N ASP A 7 -12.07 -20.16 19.69
CA ASP A 7 -13.30 -19.52 20.17
C ASP A 7 -14.41 -19.40 19.11
N ASP A 8 -14.13 -19.75 17.86
CA ASP A 8 -15.06 -19.68 16.73
C ASP A 8 -15.94 -20.94 16.60
N TRP A 9 -17.13 -20.79 16.03
CA TRP A 9 -18.07 -21.88 15.77
C TRP A 9 -18.23 -22.08 14.26
N THR A 10 -17.92 -23.26 13.72
CA THR A 10 -18.07 -23.57 12.28
C THR A 10 -19.26 -24.47 12.01
N HIS A 11 -20.01 -24.17 10.95
CA HIS A 11 -21.11 -25.00 10.48
C HIS A 11 -20.56 -26.34 9.90
N PRO A 12 -21.10 -27.52 10.24
CA PRO A 12 -20.52 -28.81 9.84
C PRO A 12 -20.29 -28.98 8.33
N ARG A 13 -21.13 -28.33 7.50
CA ARG A 13 -21.02 -28.39 6.03
C ARG A 13 -20.00 -27.40 5.43
N ARG A 14 -19.22 -26.65 6.24
CA ARG A 14 -18.21 -25.70 5.74
C ARG A 14 -17.17 -26.41 4.86
N ILE A 15 -16.52 -27.44 5.41
CA ILE A 15 -15.51 -28.25 4.71
C ILE A 15 -16.13 -28.92 3.47
N GLU A 16 -17.34 -29.48 3.59
CA GLU A 16 -18.07 -30.11 2.48
C GLU A 16 -18.25 -29.15 1.29
N HIS A 17 -18.65 -27.90 1.54
CA HIS A 17 -18.83 -26.88 0.50
C HIS A 17 -17.49 -26.42 -0.09
N GLN A 18 -16.49 -26.16 0.75
CA GLN A 18 -15.17 -25.69 0.34
C GLN A 18 -14.37 -26.73 -0.45
N VAL A 19 -14.47 -28.01 -0.10
CA VAL A 19 -13.80 -29.11 -0.82
C VAL A 19 -14.45 -29.36 -2.17
N ARG A 20 -15.79 -29.39 -2.26
CA ARG A 20 -16.46 -29.50 -3.57
C ARG A 20 -16.02 -28.40 -4.52
N HIS A 21 -15.96 -27.15 -4.06
CA HIS A 21 -15.49 -26.05 -4.91
C HIS A 21 -14.07 -26.27 -5.46
N LEU A 22 -13.12 -26.86 -4.71
CA LEU A 22 -11.79 -27.14 -5.28
C LEU A 22 -11.80 -28.30 -6.28
N LEU A 23 -12.67 -29.30 -6.08
CA LEU A 23 -12.88 -30.40 -7.04
C LEU A 23 -13.55 -29.91 -8.33
N ASP A 24 -14.57 -29.04 -8.21
CA ASP A 24 -15.32 -28.46 -9.33
C ASP A 24 -14.49 -27.43 -10.11
N PHE A 25 -13.50 -26.79 -9.48
CA PHE A 25 -12.64 -25.77 -10.09
C PHE A 25 -11.13 -26.02 -9.87
N PRO A 26 -10.51 -27.04 -10.51
CA PRO A 26 -9.11 -27.43 -10.27
C PRO A 26 -8.02 -26.37 -10.56
N ARG A 27 -8.37 -25.23 -11.17
CA ARG A 27 -7.44 -24.09 -11.33
C ARG A 27 -7.35 -23.19 -10.08
N VAL A 28 -8.29 -23.33 -9.15
CA VAL A 28 -8.35 -22.63 -7.86
C VAL A 28 -7.59 -23.45 -6.82
N LEU A 29 -6.67 -22.81 -6.11
CA LEU A 29 -5.79 -23.44 -5.12
C LEU A 29 -6.28 -23.23 -3.68
N ALA A 30 -7.07 -22.18 -3.43
CA ALA A 30 -7.65 -21.92 -2.12
C ALA A 30 -9.03 -21.26 -2.18
N ASN A 31 -9.79 -21.35 -1.09
CA ASN A 31 -11.03 -20.61 -0.93
C ASN A 31 -11.33 -20.25 0.54
N ARG A 32 -12.21 -19.26 0.73
CA ARG A 32 -12.73 -18.83 2.04
C ARG A 32 -14.26 -18.76 2.01
N THR A 33 -14.89 -18.74 3.17
CA THR A 33 -16.35 -18.62 3.35
C THR A 33 -16.72 -17.39 4.17
N TRP A 34 -18.01 -17.09 4.30
CA TRP A 34 -18.51 -15.98 5.12
C TRP A 34 -18.94 -16.45 6.50
N THR A 35 -18.79 -15.58 7.50
CA THR A 35 -19.14 -15.78 8.91
C THR A 35 -20.13 -14.72 9.38
N LEU A 36 -20.88 -14.98 10.46
CA LEU A 36 -21.53 -13.93 11.27
C LEU A 36 -20.60 -13.49 12.38
N ARG A 37 -20.51 -12.19 12.69
CA ARG A 37 -19.80 -11.72 13.89
C ARG A 37 -20.79 -11.52 15.05
N SER A 38 -20.60 -12.25 16.14
CA SER A 38 -21.42 -12.15 17.37
C SER A 38 -20.57 -11.86 18.60
N TYR A 39 -21.20 -11.42 19.68
CA TYR A 39 -20.63 -11.53 21.03
C TYR A 39 -20.70 -13.00 21.53
N PRO A 40 -20.10 -13.35 22.68
CA PRO A 40 -20.07 -14.74 23.18
C PRO A 40 -21.45 -15.28 23.58
N ASP A 41 -22.41 -14.41 23.85
CA ASP A 41 -23.83 -14.69 24.08
C ASP A 41 -24.66 -14.81 22.78
N LEU A 42 -23.98 -14.81 21.63
CA LEU A 42 -24.53 -14.82 20.27
C LEU A 42 -25.32 -13.55 19.86
N THR A 43 -25.32 -12.48 20.65
CA THR A 43 -25.91 -11.20 20.23
C THR A 43 -25.12 -10.57 19.07
N MET A 44 -25.83 -9.89 18.15
CA MET A 44 -25.20 -9.34 16.95
C MET A 44 -24.41 -8.07 17.22
N THR A 45 -23.23 -7.99 16.60
CA THR A 45 -22.23 -6.94 16.86
C THR A 45 -22.52 -5.58 16.22
N PHE A 46 -23.56 -5.49 15.39
CA PHE A 46 -23.92 -4.29 14.63
C PHE A 46 -25.43 -4.09 14.59
N VAL A 47 -25.88 -2.86 14.86
CA VAL A 47 -27.29 -2.45 14.73
C VAL A 47 -27.46 -1.75 13.38
N GLY A 48 -28.49 -2.14 12.62
CA GLY A 48 -28.86 -1.49 11.35
C GLY A 48 -28.10 -1.97 10.09
N TYR A 49 -27.11 -2.87 10.20
CA TYR A 49 -26.42 -3.44 9.05
C TYR A 49 -25.95 -4.89 9.29
N PRO A 50 -25.77 -5.71 8.24
CA PRO A 50 -25.52 -7.15 8.41
C PRO A 50 -24.24 -7.46 9.19
N ALA A 51 -24.33 -8.40 10.14
CA ALA A 51 -23.17 -8.95 10.85
C ALA A 51 -22.31 -9.92 10.00
N ARG A 52 -22.66 -10.14 8.74
CA ARG A 52 -21.93 -11.04 7.83
C ARG A 52 -20.59 -10.42 7.40
N ARG A 53 -19.48 -11.15 7.55
CA ARG A 53 -18.12 -10.76 7.11
C ARG A 53 -17.44 -11.94 6.39
N LEU A 54 -16.40 -11.66 5.62
CA LEU A 54 -15.54 -12.70 5.07
C LEU A 54 -14.74 -13.33 6.23
N ASN A 55 -14.65 -14.66 6.29
CA ASN A 55 -13.93 -15.33 7.36
C ASN A 55 -12.50 -15.70 6.92
N ALA A 56 -11.50 -15.05 7.52
CA ALA A 56 -10.10 -15.32 7.26
C ALA A 56 -9.67 -16.71 7.77
N SER A 57 -10.03 -17.08 9.01
CA SER A 57 -9.75 -18.41 9.57
C SER A 57 -10.52 -19.56 8.91
N SER A 58 -11.44 -19.26 7.98
CA SER A 58 -12.06 -20.29 7.13
C SER A 58 -11.22 -20.70 5.91
N LEU A 59 -10.02 -20.15 5.71
CA LEU A 59 -9.17 -20.49 4.56
C LEU A 59 -9.01 -22.01 4.41
N LEU A 60 -9.33 -22.53 3.23
CA LEU A 60 -9.08 -23.92 2.83
C LEU A 60 -8.22 -23.88 1.57
N LEU A 61 -7.10 -24.60 1.58
CA LEU A 61 -6.08 -24.56 0.53
C LEU A 61 -5.53 -25.95 0.21
N ASP A 62 -5.10 -26.17 -1.03
CA ASP A 62 -4.19 -27.26 -1.38
C ASP A 62 -2.78 -26.87 -0.90
N ILE A 63 -2.28 -27.58 0.11
CA ILE A 63 -1.01 -27.21 0.75
C ILE A 63 0.19 -27.52 -0.14
N ALA A 64 0.13 -28.57 -0.97
CA ALA A 64 1.25 -28.91 -1.84
C ALA A 64 1.45 -27.82 -2.90
N GLN A 65 0.40 -27.54 -3.68
CA GLN A 65 0.47 -26.53 -4.75
C GLN A 65 0.67 -25.09 -4.22
N VAL A 66 0.21 -24.76 -3.01
CA VAL A 66 0.43 -23.42 -2.43
C VAL A 66 1.85 -23.26 -1.90
N THR A 67 2.37 -24.21 -1.13
CA THR A 67 3.75 -24.12 -0.61
C THR A 67 4.79 -24.21 -1.72
N GLU A 68 4.55 -25.00 -2.77
CA GLU A 68 5.38 -25.04 -3.98
C GLU A 68 5.40 -23.68 -4.71
N LEU A 69 4.23 -23.06 -4.91
CA LEU A 69 4.10 -21.84 -5.71
C LEU A 69 4.50 -20.54 -4.97
N VAL A 70 4.21 -20.43 -3.67
CA VAL A 70 4.41 -19.18 -2.91
C VAL A 70 5.02 -19.35 -1.52
N GLY A 71 5.44 -20.56 -1.12
CA GLY A 71 5.89 -20.83 0.25
C GLY A 71 4.77 -20.92 1.29
N ASP A 72 5.15 -21.10 2.56
CA ASP A 72 4.22 -21.22 3.70
C ASP A 72 3.77 -19.84 4.23
N PHE A 73 2.88 -19.79 5.24
CA PHE A 73 2.48 -18.54 5.90
C PHE A 73 3.68 -17.71 6.37
N ASP A 74 3.56 -16.37 6.32
CA ASP A 74 4.53 -15.52 6.98
C ASP A 74 4.53 -15.78 8.50
N VAL A 75 5.73 -15.80 9.11
CA VAL A 75 5.95 -16.16 10.51
C VAL A 75 5.68 -14.95 11.41
N THR A 76 4.39 -14.61 11.52
CA THR A 76 3.85 -13.45 12.26
C THR A 76 2.74 -13.89 13.24
N ARG A 77 2.59 -13.19 14.36
CA ARG A 77 1.47 -13.35 15.30
C ARG A 77 0.12 -12.85 14.77
N LYS A 78 0.12 -12.05 13.70
CA LYS A 78 -1.02 -11.24 13.27
C LYS A 78 -1.09 -11.17 11.74
N SER A 79 -2.29 -11.29 11.18
CA SER A 79 -2.61 -11.01 9.76
C SER A 79 -2.00 -11.96 8.70
N GLY A 80 -1.28 -13.03 9.07
CA GLY A 80 -0.77 -14.03 8.10
C GLY A 80 -1.88 -14.80 7.37
N ASP A 81 -3.03 -14.97 8.02
CA ASP A 81 -4.29 -15.49 7.48
C ASP A 81 -4.90 -14.61 6.36
N MET A 82 -4.56 -13.32 6.36
CA MET A 82 -4.93 -12.35 5.33
C MET A 82 -3.85 -12.19 4.26
N GLU A 83 -2.57 -12.30 4.62
CA GLU A 83 -1.42 -12.14 3.73
C GLU A 83 -1.31 -13.28 2.70
N LEU A 84 -1.23 -14.54 3.12
CA LEU A 84 -1.03 -15.69 2.21
C LEU A 84 -2.06 -15.75 1.05
N PRO A 85 -3.39 -15.60 1.28
CA PRO A 85 -4.37 -15.62 0.19
C PRO A 85 -4.33 -14.37 -0.71
N LEU A 86 -3.62 -13.30 -0.33
CA LEU A 86 -3.32 -12.17 -1.21
C LEU A 86 -2.05 -12.44 -2.03
N ARG A 87 -0.99 -12.99 -1.42
CA ARG A 87 0.23 -13.43 -2.13
C ARG A 87 -0.08 -14.40 -3.26
N LEU A 88 -0.92 -15.39 -2.94
CA LEU A 88 -1.36 -16.42 -3.87
C LEU A 88 -2.22 -15.87 -5.04
N ARG A 89 -2.91 -14.73 -4.83
CA ARG A 89 -3.65 -14.02 -5.89
C ARG A 89 -2.72 -13.20 -6.79
N ALA A 90 -1.70 -12.57 -6.21
CA ALA A 90 -0.72 -11.77 -6.93
C ALA A 90 0.12 -12.65 -7.89
N VAL A 91 0.64 -13.77 -7.38
CA VAL A 91 1.42 -14.74 -8.18
C VAL A 91 0.56 -15.49 -9.21
N ARG A 92 -0.71 -15.77 -8.90
CA ARG A 92 -1.61 -16.52 -9.79
C ARG A 92 -3.04 -15.96 -9.74
N PRO A 93 -3.37 -14.96 -10.59
CA PRO A 93 -4.70 -14.37 -10.62
C PRO A 93 -5.84 -15.40 -10.72
N GLY A 94 -6.84 -15.26 -9.85
CA GLY A 94 -8.00 -16.16 -9.77
C GLY A 94 -7.80 -17.46 -8.97
N SER A 95 -6.60 -17.70 -8.42
CA SER A 95 -6.25 -18.86 -7.56
C SER A 95 -7.04 -18.96 -6.25
N VAL A 96 -7.57 -17.85 -5.72
CA VAL A 96 -8.27 -17.82 -4.42
C VAL A 96 -9.68 -17.25 -4.55
N ARG A 97 -10.70 -18.03 -4.17
CA ARG A 97 -12.13 -17.64 -4.26
C ARG A 97 -12.79 -17.43 -2.90
N ASP A 98 -13.55 -16.35 -2.76
CA ASP A 98 -14.33 -16.06 -1.56
C ASP A 98 -15.78 -16.50 -1.81
N LEU A 99 -16.19 -17.63 -1.24
CA LEU A 99 -17.39 -18.39 -1.64
C LEU A 99 -18.69 -17.76 -1.12
N SER A 100 -19.53 -17.27 -2.04
CA SER A 100 -20.88 -16.77 -1.74
C SER A 100 -21.89 -17.88 -1.53
N HIS A 101 -21.92 -18.46 -0.33
CA HIS A 101 -22.98 -19.36 0.12
C HIS A 101 -24.21 -18.55 0.64
N PRO A 102 -25.47 -18.98 0.41
CA PRO A 102 -26.67 -18.22 0.83
C PRO A 102 -26.75 -17.97 2.35
N SER A 103 -26.15 -18.85 3.16
CA SER A 103 -25.97 -18.67 4.60
C SER A 103 -24.48 -18.62 4.95
N PRO A 104 -24.03 -17.75 5.87
CA PRO A 104 -22.68 -17.85 6.43
C PRO A 104 -22.46 -19.21 7.10
N LEU A 105 -21.23 -19.73 7.01
CA LEU A 105 -20.85 -21.09 7.41
C LEU A 105 -19.98 -21.12 8.69
N ALA A 106 -19.91 -19.99 9.40
CA ALA A 106 -19.29 -19.86 10.71
C ALA A 106 -19.93 -18.72 11.53
N ILE A 107 -19.65 -18.69 12.82
CA ILE A 107 -19.86 -17.57 13.73
C ILE A 107 -18.51 -17.22 14.35
N THR A 108 -18.08 -15.98 14.12
CA THR A 108 -16.85 -15.36 14.66
C THR A 108 -17.16 -14.66 15.97
N GLN A 109 -16.46 -15.01 17.06
CA GLN A 109 -16.76 -14.43 18.37
C GLN A 109 -15.97 -13.15 18.67
N LEU A 110 -16.65 -12.13 19.19
CA LEU A 110 -16.03 -10.93 19.78
C LEU A 110 -15.83 -11.11 21.28
N ARG A 111 -14.70 -11.70 21.65
CA ARG A 111 -14.21 -11.72 23.03
C ARG A 111 -13.40 -10.46 23.35
N VAL A 112 -13.48 -10.05 24.61
CA VAL A 112 -12.57 -9.05 25.21
C VAL A 112 -11.17 -9.66 25.29
N GLY A 113 -10.13 -8.91 24.93
CA GLY A 113 -8.75 -9.40 24.89
C GLY A 113 -8.44 -10.39 23.75
N SER A 114 -9.24 -10.41 22.68
CA SER A 114 -8.86 -11.14 21.46
C SER A 114 -7.77 -10.38 20.69
N LEU A 115 -6.83 -11.11 20.08
CA LEU A 115 -5.63 -10.56 19.39
C LEU A 115 -5.93 -9.46 18.35
N SER A 116 -7.14 -9.44 17.81
CA SER A 116 -7.59 -8.45 16.83
C SER A 116 -8.40 -7.29 17.41
N ARG A 117 -8.85 -7.35 18.67
CA ARG A 117 -9.63 -6.28 19.32
C ARG A 117 -8.78 -5.15 19.84
N ASP A 118 -7.58 -5.45 20.33
CA ASP A 118 -6.67 -4.45 20.88
C ASP A 118 -6.01 -3.60 19.79
N ASP A 119 -5.94 -4.13 18.56
CA ASP A 119 -5.39 -3.45 17.39
C ASP A 119 -6.44 -2.95 16.38
N ALA A 120 -7.70 -3.39 16.45
CA ALA A 120 -8.71 -3.05 15.44
C ALA A 120 -10.15 -3.05 15.98
N VAL A 121 -10.85 -1.94 15.77
CA VAL A 121 -12.25 -1.71 16.13
C VAL A 121 -12.98 -1.07 14.93
N PRO A 122 -14.33 -1.02 14.92
CA PRO A 122 -15.04 -0.33 13.83
C PRO A 122 -14.62 1.14 13.73
N GLY A 123 -14.03 1.52 12.59
CA GLY A 123 -13.54 2.88 12.33
C GLY A 123 -12.06 3.15 12.65
N TRP A 124 -11.36 2.25 13.36
CA TRP A 124 -9.95 2.46 13.72
C TRP A 124 -9.14 1.16 13.75
N THR A 125 -7.91 1.25 13.26
CA THR A 125 -6.91 0.17 13.26
C THR A 125 -5.57 0.78 13.69
N ARG A 126 -4.81 0.10 14.55
CA ARG A 126 -3.45 0.51 14.89
C ARG A 126 -2.58 0.58 13.63
N TRP A 127 -1.69 1.57 13.61
CA TRP A 127 -0.78 1.83 12.50
C TRP A 127 0.09 0.59 12.17
N ASP A 128 0.45 -0.24 13.17
CA ASP A 128 1.29 -1.43 13.01
C ASP A 128 0.68 -2.46 12.04
N ARG A 129 -0.64 -2.64 12.09
CA ARG A 129 -1.37 -3.51 11.15
C ARG A 129 -1.42 -2.98 9.73
N LEU A 130 -1.27 -1.68 9.55
CA LEU A 130 -1.26 -1.02 8.25
C LEU A 130 0.14 -1.04 7.66
N ALA A 131 1.16 -0.76 8.47
CA ALA A 131 2.56 -0.93 8.11
C ALA A 131 2.86 -2.36 7.62
N TYR A 132 2.50 -3.40 8.40
CA TYR A 132 2.64 -4.80 7.96
C TYR A 132 1.89 -5.10 6.66
N ARG A 133 0.66 -4.58 6.51
CA ARG A 133 -0.17 -4.76 5.32
C ARG A 133 0.48 -4.15 4.09
N ASP A 134 1.00 -2.93 4.22
CA ASP A 134 1.50 -2.16 3.08
C ASP A 134 2.86 -2.71 2.63
N SER A 135 3.67 -3.22 3.58
CA SER A 135 4.87 -3.98 3.27
C SER A 135 4.60 -5.30 2.53
N TYR A 136 3.57 -6.07 2.90
CA TYR A 136 3.23 -7.26 2.11
C TYR A 136 2.58 -6.91 0.77
N LEU A 137 1.75 -5.86 0.68
CA LEU A 137 1.10 -5.48 -0.57
C LEU A 137 2.11 -5.02 -1.62
N GLU A 138 3.11 -4.23 -1.23
CA GLU A 138 4.19 -3.80 -2.14
C GLU A 138 5.04 -4.99 -2.61
N TRP A 139 5.33 -5.95 -1.72
CA TRP A 139 5.99 -7.20 -2.10
C TRP A 139 5.12 -8.05 -3.04
N HIS A 140 3.81 -8.12 -2.80
CA HIS A 140 2.87 -8.82 -3.68
C HIS A 140 2.80 -8.16 -5.07
N GLU A 141 2.89 -6.84 -5.17
CA GLU A 141 3.01 -6.14 -6.46
C GLU A 141 4.32 -6.49 -7.18
N GLN A 142 5.45 -6.57 -6.47
CA GLN A 142 6.74 -7.00 -7.02
C GLN A 142 6.72 -8.47 -7.49
N LEU A 143 5.91 -9.34 -6.85
CA LEU A 143 5.65 -10.69 -7.33
C LEU A 143 4.75 -10.72 -8.57
N ALA A 144 3.68 -9.90 -8.60
CA ALA A 144 2.73 -9.83 -9.71
C ALA A 144 3.33 -9.23 -11.00
N THR A 145 4.28 -8.31 -10.85
CA THR A 145 5.05 -7.69 -11.95
C THR A 145 6.25 -8.53 -12.40
N GLY A 146 6.55 -9.64 -11.72
CA GLY A 146 7.71 -10.49 -12.00
C GLY A 146 9.05 -9.88 -11.59
N ARG A 147 9.05 -8.74 -10.89
CA ARG A 147 10.25 -8.08 -10.36
C ARG A 147 10.97 -8.90 -9.28
N ILE A 148 10.24 -9.77 -8.58
CA ILE A 148 10.75 -10.77 -7.64
C ILE A 148 10.18 -12.13 -8.03
N ALA A 149 11.01 -13.18 -8.05
CA ALA A 149 10.57 -14.53 -8.35
C ALA A 149 9.71 -15.10 -7.19
N PRO A 150 8.56 -15.75 -7.47
CA PRO A 150 7.76 -16.43 -6.46
C PRO A 150 8.40 -17.76 -6.04
N GLY A 151 8.16 -18.17 -4.79
CA GLY A 151 8.53 -19.48 -4.28
C GLY A 151 8.79 -19.49 -2.76
N PRO A 152 9.18 -20.64 -2.19
CA PRO A 152 9.60 -20.76 -0.79
C PRO A 152 11.00 -20.14 -0.59
N GLY A 153 11.05 -18.83 -0.36
CA GLY A 153 12.28 -18.14 0.06
C GLY A 153 12.73 -18.57 1.47
N SER A 154 14.05 -18.61 1.69
CA SER A 154 14.65 -18.94 3.00
C SER A 154 14.76 -17.73 3.94
N THR A 155 14.61 -16.51 3.42
CA THR A 155 14.70 -15.25 4.16
C THR A 155 13.33 -14.57 4.29
N ARG A 156 13.10 -13.90 5.42
CA ARG A 156 11.90 -13.07 5.64
C ARG A 156 11.83 -11.96 4.57
N PRO A 157 10.69 -11.80 3.85
CA PRO A 157 10.61 -10.93 2.67
C PRO A 157 10.60 -9.43 2.98
N PHE A 158 10.21 -9.03 4.19
CA PHE A 158 10.22 -7.66 4.73
C PHE A 158 10.14 -7.74 6.28
N PRO A 159 10.68 -6.77 7.03
CA PRO A 159 10.66 -6.80 8.50
C PRO A 159 9.24 -6.67 9.06
N LEU A 160 9.03 -7.17 10.29
CA LEU A 160 7.77 -6.96 11.01
C LEU A 160 7.74 -5.54 11.62
N PRO A 161 6.56 -4.92 11.78
CA PRO A 161 6.46 -3.49 12.12
C PRO A 161 6.91 -3.15 13.55
N ARG A 162 7.13 -4.15 14.42
CA ARG A 162 7.66 -4.04 15.79
C ARG A 162 7.79 -5.41 16.48
N HIS A 163 8.43 -5.50 17.65
CA HIS A 163 8.69 -6.77 18.35
C HIS A 163 7.42 -7.56 18.71
N GLY A 164 6.33 -6.89 19.09
CA GLY A 164 5.05 -7.53 19.43
C GLY A 164 4.35 -8.33 18.31
N TRP A 165 4.99 -8.48 17.14
CA TRP A 165 4.53 -9.22 15.98
C TRP A 165 5.30 -10.53 15.70
N TYR A 166 6.50 -10.69 16.24
CA TYR A 166 7.33 -11.89 16.03
C TYR A 166 6.66 -13.10 16.70
N ALA A 167 6.67 -14.27 16.03
CA ALA A 167 5.89 -15.43 16.48
C ALA A 167 6.27 -15.88 17.90
N ASP A 168 7.59 -16.02 18.13
CA ASP A 168 8.22 -16.18 19.44
C ASP A 168 8.11 -14.87 20.25
N ARG A 169 7.89 -14.98 21.56
CA ARG A 169 7.80 -13.84 22.50
C ARG A 169 9.08 -13.64 23.30
N ASP A 170 9.90 -14.67 23.40
CA ASP A 170 11.09 -14.71 24.24
C ASP A 170 12.34 -14.36 23.40
N GLN A 171 12.25 -14.48 22.07
CA GLN A 171 13.03 -13.68 21.11
C GLN A 171 12.58 -12.21 21.11
N ARG A 172 12.90 -11.51 22.20
CA ARG A 172 13.02 -10.05 22.20
C ARG A 172 14.47 -9.73 21.86
N ASP A 173 14.75 -9.29 20.63
CA ASP A 173 16.03 -8.61 20.37
C ASP A 173 16.13 -7.41 21.33
N PRO A 174 17.35 -7.00 21.73
CA PRO A 174 17.52 -5.82 22.56
C PRO A 174 16.84 -4.60 21.90
N ALA A 175 16.11 -3.82 22.70
CA ALA A 175 15.37 -2.64 22.25
C ALA A 175 16.24 -1.77 21.34
N VAL A 176 15.71 -1.38 20.17
CA VAL A 176 16.58 -0.91 19.10
C VAL A 176 17.06 0.49 19.43
N ALA A 177 18.37 0.66 19.54
CA ALA A 177 19.01 1.96 19.57
C ALA A 177 19.02 2.54 18.14
N TRP A 178 18.29 3.64 17.92
CA TRP A 178 18.30 4.43 16.69
C TRP A 178 19.05 5.73 16.94
N ASP A 179 19.89 6.14 15.99
CA ASP A 179 20.52 7.46 16.06
C ASP A 179 19.45 8.52 15.78
N VAL A 180 18.59 8.26 14.78
CA VAL A 180 17.47 9.14 14.38
C VAL A 180 16.17 8.34 14.22
N VAL A 181 15.08 8.83 14.80
CA VAL A 181 13.71 8.43 14.40
C VAL A 181 13.00 9.65 13.81
N VAL A 182 12.44 9.51 12.60
CA VAL A 182 11.63 10.57 11.98
C VAL A 182 10.15 10.24 12.17
N LEU A 183 9.45 11.07 12.94
CA LEU A 183 8.05 10.93 13.32
C LEU A 183 7.18 11.88 12.50
N GLY A 184 6.25 11.31 11.72
CA GLY A 184 5.34 12.13 10.93
C GLY A 184 4.23 11.36 10.21
N ASP A 185 3.45 12.10 9.45
CA ASP A 185 2.35 11.56 8.67
C ASP A 185 2.81 11.22 7.26
N ILE A 186 3.14 9.95 7.04
CA ILE A 186 3.61 9.40 5.76
C ILE A 186 2.47 8.90 4.86
N ARG A 187 1.24 9.41 5.00
CA ARG A 187 0.15 9.13 4.04
C ARG A 187 0.31 10.04 2.80
N PRO A 188 0.08 9.57 1.56
CA PRO A 188 0.29 10.35 0.32
C PRO A 188 -0.43 11.71 0.20
N VAL A 189 -1.41 12.00 1.07
CA VAL A 189 -2.19 13.25 1.09
C VAL A 189 -1.76 14.21 2.20
N ALA A 190 -0.86 13.80 3.11
CA ALA A 190 -0.41 14.64 4.20
C ALA A 190 0.62 15.66 3.69
N PRO A 191 0.51 16.97 4.03
CA PRO A 191 1.41 18.00 3.50
C PRO A 191 2.91 17.81 3.81
N ASP A 192 3.21 17.03 4.86
CA ASP A 192 4.56 16.76 5.37
C ASP A 192 5.08 15.35 5.01
N ALA A 193 4.30 14.51 4.32
CA ALA A 193 4.66 13.11 4.04
C ALA A 193 6.00 13.01 3.29
N LEU A 194 6.17 13.89 2.28
CA LEU A 194 7.36 13.95 1.44
C LEU A 194 8.58 14.51 2.20
N ARG A 195 8.38 15.49 3.11
CA ARG A 195 9.42 15.97 4.05
C ARG A 195 9.86 14.84 4.98
N THR A 196 8.90 14.11 5.55
CA THR A 196 9.15 12.99 6.48
C THR A 196 10.03 11.91 5.83
N LEU A 197 9.73 11.55 4.58
CA LEU A 197 10.54 10.60 3.82
C LEU A 197 11.91 11.19 3.41
N GLY A 198 11.95 12.43 2.93
CA GLY A 198 13.19 13.10 2.52
C GLY A 198 14.19 13.26 3.67
N VAL A 199 13.74 13.68 4.85
CA VAL A 199 14.57 13.81 6.06
C VAL A 199 15.09 12.43 6.51
N ALA A 200 14.23 11.40 6.53
CA ALA A 200 14.65 10.04 6.90
C ALA A 200 15.70 9.47 5.93
N ARG A 201 15.50 9.69 4.62
CA ARG A 201 16.49 9.33 3.58
C ARG A 201 17.80 10.11 3.76
N THR A 202 17.73 11.41 4.05
CA THR A 202 18.92 12.26 4.28
C THR A 202 19.73 11.78 5.49
N ALA A 203 19.08 11.52 6.63
CA ALA A 203 19.72 11.00 7.83
C ALA A 203 20.43 9.66 7.56
N SER A 204 19.74 8.69 6.96
CA SER A 204 20.32 7.40 6.56
C SER A 204 21.46 7.54 5.54
N ALA A 205 21.33 8.44 4.56
CA ALA A 205 22.37 8.73 3.56
C ALA A 205 23.64 9.36 4.15
N SER A 206 23.56 9.93 5.36
CA SER A 206 24.69 10.44 6.15
C SER A 206 25.32 9.39 7.08
N GLY A 207 24.82 8.14 7.08
CA GLY A 207 25.32 7.04 7.90
C GLY A 207 24.62 6.85 9.24
N LEU A 208 23.67 7.72 9.60
CA LEU A 208 22.89 7.60 10.85
C LEU A 208 21.89 6.45 10.75
N ARG A 209 21.87 5.56 11.75
CA ARG A 209 20.92 4.45 11.86
C ARG A 209 19.52 5.01 12.09
N THR A 210 18.79 5.16 10.99
CA THR A 210 17.53 5.91 10.94
C THR A 210 16.31 5.01 10.80
N ALA A 211 15.23 5.31 11.53
CA ALA A 211 13.91 4.72 11.31
C ALA A 211 12.81 5.77 11.06
N ILE A 212 11.71 5.34 10.43
CA ILE A 212 10.47 6.12 10.35
C ILE A 212 9.45 5.59 11.37
N ALA A 213 8.74 6.50 12.03
CA ALA A 213 7.57 6.22 12.85
C ALA A 213 6.34 6.98 12.31
N HIS A 214 5.23 6.28 12.04
CA HIS A 214 4.02 6.90 11.51
C HIS A 214 3.10 7.40 12.64
N ALA A 215 2.80 8.70 12.62
CA ALA A 215 1.70 9.32 13.37
C ALA A 215 0.73 10.00 12.37
N GLU A 216 -0.59 9.95 12.59
CA GLU A 216 -1.56 10.62 11.70
C GLU A 216 -1.83 12.05 12.14
N ALA A 217 -1.76 13.00 11.21
CA ALA A 217 -2.42 14.28 11.36
C ALA A 217 -3.94 14.13 11.13
N PRO A 218 -4.79 14.95 11.77
CA PRO A 218 -6.24 14.94 11.55
C PRO A 218 -6.63 15.56 10.20
N ARG A 219 -5.67 16.16 9.48
CA ARG A 219 -5.86 16.88 8.21
C ARG A 219 -4.86 16.40 7.16
N PRO A 220 -5.25 16.30 5.87
CA PRO A 220 -6.61 16.50 5.36
C PRO A 220 -7.57 15.38 5.80
N LEU A 221 -8.85 15.72 5.93
CA LEU A 221 -9.90 14.74 6.27
C LEU A 221 -10.10 13.75 5.12
N SER A 222 -10.22 12.46 5.44
CA SER A 222 -10.48 11.39 4.46
C SER A 222 -11.59 10.45 4.94
N THR A 223 -12.39 9.95 4.00
CA THR A 223 -13.48 8.98 4.26
C THR A 223 -12.99 7.54 4.39
N LYS A 224 -11.73 7.28 4.06
CA LYS A 224 -11.02 6.02 4.31
C LYS A 224 -9.61 6.32 4.85
N ARG A 225 -9.08 5.45 5.71
CA ARG A 225 -7.63 5.47 5.96
C ARG A 225 -6.91 5.09 4.68
N LEU A 226 -5.85 5.82 4.36
CA LEU A 226 -5.03 5.59 3.18
C LEU A 226 -3.84 4.70 3.54
N ASP A 227 -3.28 4.12 2.49
CA ASP A 227 -2.06 3.32 2.57
C ASP A 227 -0.84 4.27 2.65
N LEU A 228 0.30 3.79 3.12
CA LEU A 228 1.51 4.62 3.31
C LEU A 228 2.10 5.10 1.96
N LEU A 229 3.01 6.08 2.00
CA LEU A 229 3.74 6.56 0.82
C LEU A 229 4.41 5.40 0.06
N PRO A 230 4.23 5.29 -1.28
CA PRO A 230 4.93 4.31 -2.10
C PRO A 230 6.45 4.41 -1.93
N GLY A 231 7.12 3.25 -1.89
CA GLY A 231 8.56 3.17 -1.71
C GLY A 231 9.03 3.16 -0.25
N VAL A 232 8.23 3.61 0.73
CA VAL A 232 8.59 3.46 2.16
C VAL A 232 8.79 1.98 2.51
N SER A 233 7.94 1.09 2.01
CA SER A 233 8.09 -0.35 2.22
C SER A 233 9.28 -0.94 1.46
N THR A 234 9.60 -0.47 0.25
CA THR A 234 10.84 -0.83 -0.48
C THR A 234 12.08 -0.42 0.30
N ASP A 235 12.08 0.81 0.82
CA ASP A 235 13.22 1.41 1.53
C ASP A 235 13.49 0.68 2.85
N VAL A 236 12.43 0.28 3.55
CA VAL A 236 12.48 -0.57 4.74
C VAL A 236 12.85 -2.03 4.41
N ARG A 237 12.27 -2.61 3.35
CA ARG A 237 12.54 -3.99 2.89
C ARG A 237 14.00 -4.19 2.49
N LEU A 238 14.61 -3.18 1.89
CA LEU A 238 16.02 -3.20 1.47
C LEU A 238 16.99 -2.80 2.59
N GLY A 239 16.50 -2.67 3.84
CA GLY A 239 17.33 -2.35 5.01
C GLY A 239 17.93 -0.94 5.00
N ARG A 240 17.46 -0.06 4.10
CA ARG A 240 17.97 1.31 3.97
C ARG A 240 17.32 2.27 4.99
N LEU A 241 16.16 1.90 5.51
CA LEU A 241 15.48 2.57 6.62
C LEU A 241 14.94 1.54 7.62
N GLY A 242 14.91 1.91 8.89
CA GLY A 242 14.14 1.23 9.91
C GLY A 242 12.65 1.62 9.87
N LEU A 243 11.83 0.82 10.55
CA LEU A 243 10.40 1.06 10.76
C LEU A 243 10.08 0.76 12.22
N THR A 244 9.60 1.75 12.95
CA THR A 244 9.28 1.62 14.39
C THR A 244 7.98 2.36 14.74
N SER A 245 7.59 2.31 16.00
CA SER A 245 6.38 2.94 16.53
C SER A 245 6.71 4.08 17.48
N ALA A 246 5.84 5.08 17.53
CA ALA A 246 5.78 5.96 18.71
C ALA A 246 5.61 5.19 20.04
N HIS A 247 5.06 3.97 20.02
CA HIS A 247 4.73 3.16 21.21
C HIS A 247 5.73 2.03 21.56
N GLU A 248 6.76 1.76 20.75
CA GLU A 248 7.78 0.77 21.13
C GLU A 248 8.78 1.44 22.09
N ASP A 249 9.41 0.65 22.96
CA ASP A 249 10.38 1.14 23.94
C ASP A 249 11.81 1.20 23.37
N ASP A 250 11.94 1.57 22.09
CA ASP A 250 13.23 1.83 21.45
C ASP A 250 13.94 3.03 22.10
N ALA A 251 15.27 2.98 22.13
CA ALA A 251 16.11 4.10 22.54
C ALA A 251 16.46 4.93 21.30
N VAL A 252 16.42 6.25 21.42
CA VAL A 252 16.63 7.16 20.30
C VAL A 252 17.56 8.29 20.75
N ASP A 253 18.61 8.64 20.02
CA ASP A 253 19.40 9.83 20.37
C ASP A 253 18.69 11.12 19.90
N LEU A 254 18.14 11.15 18.68
CA LEU A 254 17.32 12.26 18.14
C LEU A 254 15.98 11.81 17.54
N LEU A 255 14.87 12.37 18.06
CA LEU A 255 13.53 12.26 17.46
C LEU A 255 13.23 13.52 16.63
N VAL A 256 13.10 13.38 15.30
CA VAL A 256 12.72 14.48 14.40
C VAL A 256 11.23 14.42 14.11
N VAL A 257 10.47 15.41 14.58
CA VAL A 257 9.03 15.55 14.32
C VAL A 257 8.82 16.44 13.10
N THR A 258 8.37 15.86 11.99
CA THR A 258 8.19 16.58 10.70
C THR A 258 6.76 17.06 10.46
N SER A 259 5.80 16.69 11.32
CA SER A 259 4.41 17.13 11.24
C SER A 259 3.86 17.40 12.65
N PRO A 260 3.95 18.65 13.16
CA PRO A 260 3.69 18.97 14.57
C PRO A 260 2.29 18.61 15.08
N GLU A 261 1.28 18.68 14.20
CA GLU A 261 -0.12 18.34 14.56
C GLU A 261 -0.28 16.85 14.90
N SER A 262 0.54 15.96 14.33
CA SER A 262 0.44 14.52 14.59
C SER A 262 0.79 14.15 16.05
N VAL A 263 1.70 14.88 16.68
CA VAL A 263 2.09 14.70 18.10
C VAL A 263 0.93 15.02 19.05
N LEU A 264 0.11 16.02 18.71
CA LEU A 264 -1.10 16.38 19.48
C LEU A 264 -2.18 15.29 19.46
N HIS A 265 -2.10 14.35 18.51
CA HIS A 265 -3.10 13.29 18.30
C HIS A 265 -2.60 11.86 18.53
N LEU A 266 -1.33 11.68 18.92
CA LEU A 266 -0.87 10.42 19.52
C LEU A 266 -1.62 10.18 20.85
N ASP A 267 -2.11 8.97 21.07
CA ASP A 267 -2.78 8.55 22.31
C ASP A 267 -1.78 8.21 23.44
N GLY A 268 -0.52 7.93 23.09
CA GLY A 268 0.60 7.77 24.02
C GLY A 268 1.91 7.49 23.28
N ALA A 269 3.02 7.39 24.01
CA ALA A 269 4.32 7.03 23.47
C ALA A 269 5.08 6.06 24.40
N GLY A 270 6.07 5.38 23.82
CA GLY A 270 7.04 4.52 24.50
C GLY A 270 8.49 4.79 24.10
N LEU A 271 8.72 5.50 22.96
CA LEU A 271 10.04 5.90 22.50
C LEU A 271 10.76 6.72 23.56
N ARG A 272 12.07 6.50 23.71
CA ARG A 272 12.93 7.19 24.68
C ARG A 272 13.98 8.05 23.96
N PRO A 273 13.62 9.26 23.49
CA PRO A 273 14.57 10.17 22.85
C PRO A 273 15.47 10.90 23.85
N GLY A 274 16.76 11.03 23.53
CA GLY A 274 17.70 11.92 24.21
C GLY A 274 17.54 13.39 23.81
N SER A 275 16.97 13.66 22.63
CA SER A 275 16.65 14.99 22.10
C SER A 275 15.46 14.94 21.14
N VAL A 276 14.73 16.05 21.00
CA VAL A 276 13.58 16.16 20.08
C VAL A 276 13.73 17.44 19.26
N LEU A 277 13.70 17.33 17.93
CA LEU A 277 13.68 18.45 16.99
C LEU A 277 12.32 18.49 16.29
N VAL A 278 11.59 19.60 16.38
CA VAL A 278 10.36 19.83 15.63
C VAL A 278 10.67 20.67 14.39
N VAL A 279 10.38 20.15 13.20
CA VAL A 279 10.61 20.85 11.92
C VAL A 279 9.28 21.14 11.23
N THR A 280 9.13 22.37 10.74
CA THR A 280 7.90 22.83 10.08
C THR A 280 8.22 23.84 8.97
N ASP A 281 7.31 23.95 8.00
CA ASP A 281 7.30 25.01 6.97
C ASP A 281 6.04 25.90 7.06
N THR A 282 5.48 26.00 8.27
CA THR A 282 4.25 26.74 8.53
C THR A 282 4.52 27.91 9.46
N ALA A 283 4.59 29.13 8.92
CA ALA A 283 4.73 30.37 9.68
C ALA A 283 3.54 30.64 10.62
N GLU A 284 2.32 30.34 10.16
CA GLU A 284 1.04 30.60 10.86
C GLU A 284 0.13 29.36 10.93
N PRO A 285 0.27 28.53 11.98
CA PRO A 285 -0.50 27.29 12.11
C PRO A 285 -1.93 27.50 12.59
N GLN A 286 -2.89 26.90 11.89
CA GLN A 286 -4.33 27.05 12.19
C GLN A 286 -4.89 26.03 13.20
N GLY A 287 -4.13 25.00 13.60
CA GLY A 287 -4.63 23.89 14.45
C GLY A 287 -3.65 23.36 15.48
N TRP A 288 -2.46 23.97 15.60
CA TRP A 288 -1.48 23.69 16.64
C TRP A 288 -0.79 25.00 17.02
N THR A 289 -0.14 25.04 18.18
CA THR A 289 0.71 26.16 18.61
C THR A 289 2.02 25.61 19.17
N VAL A 290 3.08 26.40 19.13
CA VAL A 290 4.40 26.02 19.69
C VAL A 290 4.26 25.52 21.13
N ALA A 291 3.57 26.29 21.99
CA ALA A 291 3.35 25.91 23.39
C ALA A 291 2.56 24.60 23.57
N ALA A 292 1.60 24.29 22.69
CA ALA A 292 0.86 23.02 22.75
C ALA A 292 1.73 21.83 22.33
N VAL A 293 2.56 21.99 21.30
CA VAL A 293 3.49 20.96 20.82
C VAL A 293 4.63 20.75 21.83
N ASP A 294 5.23 21.82 22.36
CA ASP A 294 6.21 21.77 23.45
C ASP A 294 5.66 20.97 24.65
N SER A 295 4.44 21.32 25.10
CA SER A 295 3.80 20.64 26.23
C SER A 295 3.55 19.15 25.96
N ARG A 296 3.14 18.80 24.73
CA ARG A 296 2.84 17.41 24.36
C ARG A 296 4.11 16.58 24.15
N CYS A 297 5.19 17.17 23.64
CA CYS A 297 6.51 16.53 23.59
C CYS A 297 7.05 16.24 25.00
N ALA A 298 6.93 17.20 25.92
CA ALA A 298 7.30 17.00 27.32
C ALA A 298 6.44 15.93 28.02
N GLU A 299 5.14 15.85 27.73
CA GLU A 299 4.24 14.82 28.28
C GLU A 299 4.50 13.42 27.71
N LEU A 300 4.74 13.29 26.40
CA LEU A 300 4.91 12.01 25.71
C LEU A 300 6.32 11.43 25.86
N PHE A 301 7.34 12.28 25.82
CA PHE A 301 8.74 11.86 25.68
C PHE A 301 9.64 12.33 26.85
N GLY A 302 9.14 13.19 27.74
CA GLY A 302 9.92 13.80 28.82
C GLY A 302 10.90 14.90 28.37
N VAL A 303 10.86 15.31 27.10
CA VAL A 303 11.81 16.25 26.48
C VAL A 303 11.08 17.46 25.89
N THR A 304 11.53 18.66 26.27
CA THR A 304 11.17 19.91 25.61
C THR A 304 11.93 20.02 24.28
N PRO A 305 11.26 20.25 23.13
CA PRO A 305 11.93 20.18 21.84
C PRO A 305 12.72 21.45 21.50
N THR A 306 13.73 21.29 20.65
CA THR A 306 14.22 22.36 19.77
C THR A 306 13.35 22.44 18.52
N TRP A 307 13.40 23.57 17.81
CA TRP A 307 12.61 23.82 16.61
C TRP A 307 13.49 24.30 15.45
N GLY A 308 13.06 24.03 14.23
CA GLY A 308 13.66 24.56 13.02
C GLY A 308 12.71 24.54 11.83
N GLY A 309 13.18 25.02 10.68
CA GLY A 309 12.42 25.07 9.45
C GLY A 309 13.15 25.82 8.33
N PRO A 310 12.51 26.01 7.17
CA PRO A 310 13.08 26.81 6.08
C PRO A 310 13.22 28.28 6.50
N ALA A 311 14.40 28.87 6.32
CA ALA A 311 14.70 30.24 6.74
C ALA A 311 13.72 31.26 6.11
N ALA A 312 13.47 31.15 4.80
CA ALA A 312 12.55 32.01 4.05
C ALA A 312 11.07 31.91 4.47
N VAL A 313 10.70 30.94 5.31
CA VAL A 313 9.36 30.85 5.93
C VAL A 313 9.38 31.45 7.35
N HIS A 314 10.52 31.38 8.02
CA HIS A 314 10.68 31.67 9.45
C HIS A 314 11.50 32.92 9.74
N GLU A 315 11.43 33.90 8.83
CA GLU A 315 11.99 35.24 8.97
C GLU A 315 11.67 35.89 10.35
N PRO A 316 12.55 36.78 10.87
CA PRO A 316 12.38 37.42 12.18
C PRO A 316 11.05 38.19 12.32
N GLY A 317 10.06 37.53 12.93
CA GLY A 317 8.71 38.05 13.09
C GLY A 317 7.59 37.05 12.75
N SER A 318 7.88 35.92 12.09
CA SER A 318 6.86 34.88 11.87
C SER A 318 6.31 34.37 13.22
N PRO A 319 4.98 34.16 13.38
CA PRO A 319 4.40 33.79 14.67
C PRO A 319 4.97 32.51 15.30
N VAL A 320 5.37 31.53 14.49
CA VAL A 320 6.12 30.35 14.98
C VAL A 320 7.52 30.73 15.44
N ARG A 321 8.32 31.46 14.65
CA ARG A 321 9.69 31.84 15.03
C ARG A 321 9.72 32.70 16.30
N ALA A 322 8.75 33.61 16.45
CA ALA A 322 8.61 34.50 17.60
C ALA A 322 8.09 33.79 18.87
N ALA A 323 7.43 32.64 18.74
CA ALA A 323 6.96 31.84 19.87
C ALA A 323 8.03 30.87 20.41
N VAL A 324 9.11 30.61 19.67
CA VAL A 324 10.24 29.77 20.10
C VAL A 324 11.38 30.64 20.66
N PRO A 325 11.83 30.41 21.91
CA PRO A 325 13.05 31.03 22.46
C PRO A 325 14.28 30.86 21.55
N ALA A 326 15.17 31.84 21.52
CA ALA A 326 16.31 31.84 20.59
C ALA A 326 17.25 30.63 20.78
N ASP A 327 17.48 30.23 22.02
CA ASP A 327 18.25 29.06 22.46
C ASP A 327 17.62 27.70 22.08
N ARG A 328 16.34 27.69 21.69
CA ARG A 328 15.63 26.49 21.22
C ARG A 328 15.37 26.48 19.71
N TRP A 329 15.91 27.43 18.95
CA TRP A 329 15.78 27.45 17.50
C TRP A 329 17.10 27.06 16.81
N THR A 330 17.06 26.22 15.78
CA THR A 330 18.26 25.88 14.99
C THR A 330 18.60 27.00 14.01
N ASP A 331 19.80 27.56 14.08
CA ASP A 331 20.28 28.58 13.14
C ASP A 331 20.52 28.04 11.71
N ALA A 332 20.45 26.73 11.51
CA ALA A 332 20.50 26.09 10.19
C ALA A 332 19.19 26.26 9.41
N ASP A 333 19.29 26.56 8.12
CA ASP A 333 18.17 26.52 7.18
C ASP A 333 17.74 25.06 6.91
N LEU A 334 16.61 24.65 7.50
CA LEU A 334 16.05 23.30 7.34
C LEU A 334 14.98 23.26 6.23
N ALA A 335 15.35 23.80 5.06
CA ALA A 335 14.59 23.70 3.82
C ALA A 335 14.41 22.25 3.33
N ASP A 336 13.44 22.00 2.45
CA ASP A 336 13.09 20.64 2.01
C ASP A 336 14.25 19.91 1.31
N VAL A 337 14.51 18.70 1.80
CA VAL A 337 15.43 17.69 1.29
C VAL A 337 14.68 16.49 0.72
N VAL A 338 15.35 15.70 -0.11
CA VAL A 338 14.79 14.49 -0.74
C VAL A 338 15.60 13.23 -0.42
N GLY A 339 16.79 13.39 0.16
CA GLY A 339 17.76 12.32 0.35
C GLY A 339 18.48 12.01 -0.95
N ALA A 340 19.14 12.99 -1.56
CA ALA A 340 19.60 12.97 -2.96
C ALA A 340 20.32 11.68 -3.40
N ARG A 341 21.18 11.13 -2.53
CA ARG A 341 21.93 9.87 -2.76
C ARG A 341 21.04 8.62 -2.98
N TRP A 342 19.75 8.72 -2.66
CA TRP A 342 18.75 7.68 -2.91
C TRP A 342 18.16 7.70 -4.32
N LEU A 343 18.39 8.78 -5.08
CA LEU A 343 17.85 8.99 -6.43
C LEU A 343 18.92 8.68 -7.50
N GLU A 344 20.19 8.78 -7.14
CA GLU A 344 21.32 8.23 -7.92
C GLU A 344 21.11 6.73 -8.23
N VAL A 345 21.46 6.28 -9.44
CA VAL A 345 21.53 4.83 -9.77
C VAL A 345 22.98 4.50 -10.16
N PRO A 346 23.79 3.94 -9.24
CA PRO A 346 25.21 3.70 -9.48
C PRO A 346 25.48 2.84 -10.72
N GLY A 347 26.39 3.30 -11.57
CA GLY A 347 26.78 2.61 -12.81
C GLY A 347 25.76 2.68 -13.95
N HIS A 348 24.54 3.20 -13.72
CA HIS A 348 23.59 3.43 -14.81
C HIS A 348 24.02 4.65 -15.63
N ARG A 349 24.51 4.41 -16.84
CA ARG A 349 24.51 5.46 -17.86
C ARG A 349 23.05 5.69 -18.26
N ARG A 350 22.55 6.92 -18.10
CA ARG A 350 21.33 7.36 -18.81
C ARG A 350 21.48 7.03 -20.30
N PRO A 351 20.38 6.80 -21.04
CA PRO A 351 20.44 6.51 -22.46
C PRO A 351 21.35 7.50 -23.19
N SER A 352 22.49 7.02 -23.72
CA SER A 352 23.39 7.87 -24.50
C SER A 352 22.71 8.09 -25.85
N ALA A 353 21.91 9.16 -25.93
CA ALA A 353 21.00 9.50 -27.01
C ALA A 353 21.71 9.62 -28.38
N ALA A 354 21.94 8.49 -29.02
CA ALA A 354 22.33 8.37 -30.42
C ALA A 354 21.11 8.55 -31.35
N ASP A 355 19.93 8.09 -30.91
CA ASP A 355 18.72 7.99 -31.74
C ASP A 355 17.56 8.93 -31.30
N GLY A 356 17.62 9.55 -30.11
CA GLY A 356 16.57 10.43 -29.58
C GLY A 356 16.66 10.68 -28.07
N ILE A 357 15.92 11.67 -27.56
CA ILE A 357 15.88 12.02 -26.11
C ILE A 357 14.55 11.63 -25.44
N ALA A 358 14.61 11.27 -24.16
CA ALA A 358 13.44 10.98 -23.32
C ALA A 358 13.17 12.10 -22.30
N ILE A 359 11.95 12.63 -22.28
CA ILE A 359 11.53 13.71 -21.35
C ILE A 359 10.28 13.32 -20.56
N GLY A 360 10.06 13.92 -19.39
CA GLY A 360 8.75 13.88 -18.72
C GLY A 360 8.79 13.94 -17.20
N HIS A 361 7.81 13.30 -16.54
CA HIS A 361 7.65 13.39 -15.09
C HIS A 361 7.09 12.12 -14.44
N HIS A 362 7.38 11.92 -13.15
CA HIS A 362 6.85 10.81 -12.36
C HIS A 362 5.52 11.13 -11.64
N LEU A 363 4.92 12.31 -11.84
CA LEU A 363 3.67 12.73 -11.20
C LEU A 363 2.47 11.84 -11.62
N PRO A 364 1.36 11.82 -10.84
CA PRO A 364 0.17 11.00 -11.13
C PRO A 364 -0.54 11.31 -12.47
N ASP A 365 -1.43 10.40 -12.91
CA ASP A 365 -2.30 10.60 -14.09
C ASP A 365 -3.48 11.54 -13.78
N ALA A 366 -3.18 12.84 -13.63
CA ALA A 366 -4.15 13.89 -13.32
C ALA A 366 -4.11 15.02 -14.35
N ARG A 367 -5.22 15.76 -14.51
CA ARG A 367 -5.32 16.84 -15.50
C ARG A 367 -4.41 18.01 -15.14
N GLU A 368 -4.23 18.29 -13.86
CA GLU A 368 -3.45 19.44 -13.38
C GLU A 368 -1.97 19.42 -13.77
N HIS A 369 -1.35 18.25 -13.96
CA HIS A 369 0.09 18.14 -14.26
C HIS A 369 0.47 18.48 -15.72
N TRP A 370 -0.49 18.95 -16.52
CA TRP A 370 -0.29 19.30 -17.92
C TRP A 370 -0.84 20.70 -18.19
N PRO A 371 -0.22 21.52 -19.06
CA PRO A 371 -0.70 22.88 -19.34
C PRO A 371 -2.11 22.91 -19.97
N GLU A 372 -2.77 24.06 -19.89
CA GLU A 372 -4.00 24.38 -20.63
C GLU A 372 -3.68 25.44 -21.72
N PRO A 373 -4.34 25.42 -22.89
CA PRO A 373 -5.21 24.39 -23.45
C PRO A 373 -4.41 23.33 -24.22
N ALA A 374 -5.07 22.48 -25.02
CA ALA A 374 -4.45 21.39 -25.77
C ALA A 374 -3.41 21.79 -26.84
N THR A 375 -3.24 23.09 -27.13
CA THR A 375 -2.11 23.61 -27.93
C THR A 375 -0.86 23.77 -27.10
N ALA A 376 -0.97 24.29 -25.86
CA ALA A 376 0.15 24.40 -24.93
C ALA A 376 0.74 23.01 -24.58
N ILE A 377 -0.10 21.97 -24.48
CA ILE A 377 0.38 20.58 -24.29
C ILE A 377 1.27 20.13 -25.46
N ARG A 378 1.04 20.60 -26.69
CA ARG A 378 1.84 20.25 -27.87
C ARG A 378 3.12 21.07 -27.98
N ALA A 379 3.05 22.34 -27.59
CA ALA A 379 4.21 23.22 -27.53
C ALA A 379 5.22 22.70 -26.48
N ALA A 380 4.74 22.39 -25.27
CA ALA A 380 5.55 21.91 -24.15
C ALA A 380 6.14 20.49 -24.34
N HIS A 381 5.74 19.78 -25.41
CA HIS A 381 6.17 18.43 -25.73
C HIS A 381 6.41 18.32 -27.24
N PRO A 382 7.46 18.97 -27.76
CA PRO A 382 7.77 18.96 -29.19
C PRO A 382 8.12 17.54 -29.65
N GLY A 383 7.95 17.25 -30.94
CA GLY A 383 8.28 15.93 -31.50
C GLY A 383 9.78 15.73 -31.78
N THR A 384 10.51 16.84 -31.91
CA THR A 384 11.96 16.92 -32.16
C THR A 384 12.53 18.12 -31.39
N VAL A 385 13.84 18.09 -31.12
CA VAL A 385 14.60 19.23 -30.60
C VAL A 385 15.93 19.36 -31.35
N VAL A 386 16.43 20.58 -31.51
CA VAL A 386 17.72 20.83 -32.18
C VAL A 386 18.81 21.01 -31.13
N LEU A 387 19.74 20.05 -31.05
CA LEU A 387 20.92 20.11 -30.18
C LEU A 387 22.15 20.58 -30.95
N ALA A 388 23.00 21.38 -30.31
CA ALA A 388 24.19 21.97 -30.96
C ALA A 388 25.25 20.95 -31.40
N ASP A 389 25.26 19.76 -30.78
CA ASP A 389 26.21 18.67 -31.06
C ASP A 389 25.65 17.59 -32.01
N ARG A 390 24.32 17.50 -32.16
CA ARG A 390 23.61 16.40 -32.84
C ARG A 390 22.60 16.81 -33.91
N GLY A 391 22.27 18.10 -34.03
CA GLY A 391 21.23 18.57 -34.94
C GLY A 391 19.82 18.22 -34.44
N GLU A 392 18.89 17.98 -35.36
CA GLU A 392 17.51 17.61 -35.01
C GLU A 392 17.41 16.15 -34.55
N VAL A 393 17.05 15.94 -33.29
CA VAL A 393 16.81 14.61 -32.67
C VAL A 393 15.36 14.46 -32.22
N PRO A 394 14.75 13.26 -32.32
CA PRO A 394 13.37 13.03 -31.90
C PRO A 394 13.22 13.00 -30.36
N VAL A 395 12.00 13.25 -29.91
CA VAL A 395 11.64 13.35 -28.50
C VAL A 395 10.54 12.33 -28.15
N GLU A 396 10.80 11.54 -27.10
CA GLU A 396 9.78 10.70 -26.45
C GLU A 396 9.32 11.32 -25.13
N VAL A 397 8.02 11.21 -24.83
CA VAL A 397 7.43 11.67 -23.57
C VAL A 397 7.14 10.46 -22.69
N HIS A 398 7.83 10.37 -21.56
CA HIS A 398 7.80 9.26 -20.63
C HIS A 398 7.08 9.68 -19.34
N CYS A 399 6.16 8.86 -18.86
CA CYS A 399 5.49 9.07 -17.57
C CYS A 399 5.52 7.79 -16.71
N LEU A 400 5.84 7.94 -15.43
CA LEU A 400 5.80 6.80 -14.49
C LEU A 400 4.36 6.27 -14.31
N HIS A 401 3.39 7.19 -14.28
CA HIS A 401 1.97 6.89 -14.17
C HIS A 401 1.28 6.92 -15.55
N GLY A 402 -0.05 6.76 -15.55
CA GLY A 402 -0.85 6.70 -16.77
C GLY A 402 -0.84 8.00 -17.59
N LEU A 403 -1.27 7.88 -18.84
CA LEU A 403 -1.42 8.97 -19.80
C LEU A 403 -2.90 9.28 -20.12
N GLY A 404 -3.84 8.83 -19.28
CA GLY A 404 -5.28 8.91 -19.53
C GLY A 404 -5.82 10.34 -19.52
N ALA A 405 -5.42 11.15 -18.56
CA ALA A 405 -5.84 12.54 -18.42
C ALA A 405 -5.35 13.40 -19.60
N VAL A 406 -4.08 13.27 -19.98
CA VAL A 406 -3.50 14.02 -21.11
C VAL A 406 -3.98 13.50 -22.47
N THR A 407 -4.16 12.18 -22.65
CA THR A 407 -4.77 11.62 -23.87
C THR A 407 -6.16 12.22 -24.10
N LYS A 408 -6.95 12.36 -23.03
CA LYS A 408 -8.27 13.01 -23.05
C LYS A 408 -8.16 14.52 -23.32
N ALA A 409 -7.23 15.23 -22.68
CA ALA A 409 -7.00 16.66 -22.89
C ALA A 409 -6.59 16.99 -24.35
N LEU A 410 -5.77 16.13 -24.97
CA LEU A 410 -5.39 16.21 -26.39
C LEU A 410 -6.52 15.85 -27.36
N GLY A 411 -7.70 15.46 -26.87
CA GLY A 411 -8.86 15.06 -27.67
C GLY A 411 -8.73 13.69 -28.35
N ARG A 412 -7.82 12.82 -27.86
CA ARG A 412 -7.47 11.54 -28.50
C ARG A 412 -8.13 10.34 -27.81
N ARG A 413 -8.22 9.22 -28.52
CA ARG A 413 -8.63 7.90 -27.97
C ARG A 413 -7.47 7.04 -27.47
N ARG A 414 -6.23 7.41 -27.82
CA ARG A 414 -4.96 6.77 -27.45
C ARG A 414 -3.88 7.86 -27.37
N PRO A 415 -2.82 7.70 -26.57
CA PRO A 415 -1.70 8.65 -26.54
C PRO A 415 -1.06 8.83 -27.94
N PRO A 416 -0.21 9.85 -28.13
CA PRO A 416 0.70 9.91 -29.27
C PRO A 416 1.64 8.68 -29.31
N PRO A 417 2.18 8.27 -30.48
CA PRO A 417 3.02 7.08 -30.56
C PRO A 417 4.32 7.16 -29.75
N SER A 418 4.96 8.33 -29.67
CA SER A 418 6.18 8.58 -28.88
C SER A 418 5.91 8.89 -27.41
N TRP A 419 4.73 8.54 -26.88
CA TRP A 419 4.34 8.83 -25.50
C TRP A 419 4.12 7.52 -24.72
N LEU A 420 5.03 7.25 -23.78
CA LEU A 420 5.14 5.98 -23.04
C LEU A 420 4.70 6.14 -21.58
N SER A 421 4.07 5.09 -21.05
CA SER A 421 3.56 5.02 -19.68
C SER A 421 4.12 3.78 -19.00
N PHE A 422 4.81 3.96 -17.88
CA PHE A 422 5.36 2.87 -17.06
C PHE A 422 4.39 2.39 -15.97
N ALA A 423 3.13 2.85 -16.00
CA ALA A 423 2.10 2.45 -15.04
C ALA A 423 1.90 0.92 -14.98
N GLY A 424 2.02 0.35 -13.77
CA GLY A 424 1.87 -1.09 -13.55
C GLY A 424 3.11 -1.94 -13.90
N THR A 425 4.24 -1.32 -14.24
CA THR A 425 5.53 -2.03 -14.37
C THR A 425 6.19 -2.33 -13.01
N GLY A 426 5.72 -1.68 -11.93
CA GLY A 426 6.39 -1.69 -10.64
C GLY A 426 7.70 -0.88 -10.61
N MET A 427 7.95 -0.02 -11.61
CA MET A 427 9.07 0.93 -11.62
C MET A 427 8.93 1.96 -10.48
N THR A 428 10.05 2.33 -9.85
CA THR A 428 10.11 3.35 -8.80
C THR A 428 10.49 4.74 -9.35
N PRO A 429 10.23 5.85 -8.64
CA PRO A 429 10.67 7.18 -9.05
C PRO A 429 12.18 7.27 -9.31
N ARG A 430 13.01 6.64 -8.47
CA ARG A 430 14.47 6.50 -8.67
C ARG A 430 14.83 5.91 -10.04
N GLU A 431 14.20 4.80 -10.39
CA GLU A 431 14.46 4.10 -11.66
C GLU A 431 13.95 4.91 -12.85
N PHE A 432 12.78 5.53 -12.73
CA PHE A 432 12.22 6.40 -13.75
C PHE A 432 13.10 7.63 -14.02
N LEU A 433 13.58 8.31 -12.97
CA LEU A 433 14.48 9.46 -13.10
C LEU A 433 15.87 9.06 -13.65
N SER A 434 16.26 7.79 -13.57
CA SER A 434 17.44 7.28 -14.26
C SER A 434 17.21 6.94 -15.75
N HIS A 435 15.94 6.81 -16.18
CA HIS A 435 15.56 6.42 -17.54
C HIS A 435 15.37 7.60 -18.50
N ILE A 436 15.05 8.79 -17.98
CA ILE A 436 14.85 10.03 -18.77
C ILE A 436 16.11 10.90 -18.82
N ASP A 437 16.20 11.75 -19.85
CA ASP A 437 17.29 12.73 -20.03
C ASP A 437 16.98 14.08 -19.38
N ALA A 438 15.71 14.50 -19.38
CA ALA A 438 15.25 15.76 -18.78
C ALA A 438 13.88 15.63 -18.12
N PHE A 439 13.69 16.29 -16.98
CA PHE A 439 12.38 16.39 -16.32
C PHE A 439 11.59 17.58 -16.88
N VAL A 440 10.32 17.36 -17.22
CA VAL A 440 9.45 18.40 -17.82
C VAL A 440 8.09 18.42 -17.13
N HIS A 441 7.70 19.58 -16.57
CA HIS A 441 6.38 19.79 -15.97
C HIS A 441 5.89 21.24 -16.11
N LEU A 442 4.93 21.45 -17.02
CA LEU A 442 4.25 22.73 -17.24
C LEU A 442 2.77 22.68 -16.80
N GLY A 443 2.45 21.81 -15.83
CA GLY A 443 1.16 21.81 -15.14
C GLY A 443 1.06 22.86 -14.03
N VAL A 444 -0.07 22.84 -13.32
CA VAL A 444 -0.33 23.64 -12.12
C VAL A 444 0.79 23.43 -11.11
N TRP A 445 1.44 24.52 -10.71
CA TRP A 445 2.53 24.46 -9.74
C TRP A 445 2.03 24.31 -8.29
N GLY A 446 2.82 23.62 -7.46
CA GLY A 446 2.50 23.34 -6.06
C GLY A 446 3.38 22.24 -5.47
N ARG A 447 3.23 21.95 -4.16
CA ARG A 447 4.16 21.09 -3.38
C ARG A 447 4.55 19.76 -4.06
N ALA A 448 3.60 19.07 -4.71
CA ALA A 448 3.90 17.81 -5.39
C ALA A 448 4.82 18.00 -6.62
N ALA A 449 4.57 19.01 -7.45
CA ALA A 449 5.41 19.34 -8.60
C ALA A 449 6.78 19.89 -8.18
N GLU A 450 6.81 20.72 -7.13
CA GLU A 450 8.04 21.25 -6.55
C GLU A 450 8.92 20.13 -5.97
N HIS A 451 8.34 19.17 -5.23
CA HIS A 451 9.08 18.01 -4.73
C HIS A 451 9.55 17.09 -5.86
N ALA A 452 8.70 16.82 -6.87
CA ALA A 452 9.07 16.03 -8.05
C ALA A 452 10.25 16.66 -8.82
N THR A 453 10.27 18.00 -8.91
CA THR A 453 11.37 18.76 -9.51
C THR A 453 12.64 18.70 -8.64
N ARG A 454 12.51 18.78 -7.30
CA ARG A 454 13.63 18.55 -6.37
C ARG A 454 14.21 17.14 -6.49
N GLU A 455 13.38 16.10 -6.63
CA GLU A 455 13.87 14.73 -6.88
C GLU A 455 14.61 14.64 -8.23
N ALA A 456 14.12 15.31 -9.27
CA ALA A 456 14.79 15.34 -10.58
C ALA A 456 16.16 16.07 -10.54
N LEU A 457 16.23 17.25 -9.94
CA LEU A 457 17.48 17.98 -9.73
C LEU A 457 18.48 17.17 -8.88
N ALA A 458 18.00 16.48 -7.84
CA ALA A 458 18.79 15.59 -7.00
C ALA A 458 19.29 14.33 -7.74
N ALA A 459 18.53 13.81 -8.70
CA ALA A 459 18.97 12.78 -9.65
C ALA A 459 19.96 13.33 -10.71
N GLY A 460 20.26 14.63 -10.70
CA GLY A 460 21.14 15.33 -11.63
C GLY A 460 20.52 15.59 -13.01
N LEU A 461 19.19 15.63 -13.11
CA LEU A 461 18.49 15.91 -14.36
C LEU A 461 18.35 17.42 -14.60
N PRO A 462 18.52 17.90 -15.85
CA PRO A 462 17.99 19.19 -16.23
C PRO A 462 16.46 19.20 -16.11
N CYS A 463 15.90 20.33 -15.64
CA CYS A 463 14.48 20.50 -15.38
C CYS A 463 13.89 21.68 -16.16
N VAL A 464 12.85 21.45 -16.94
CA VAL A 464 12.07 22.51 -17.61
C VAL A 464 10.67 22.56 -17.00
N VAL A 465 10.34 23.69 -16.37
CA VAL A 465 9.09 23.87 -15.63
C VAL A 465 8.34 25.11 -16.12
N GLY A 466 7.04 25.19 -15.80
CA GLY A 466 6.24 26.37 -16.14
C GLY A 466 6.69 27.63 -15.41
N THR A 467 6.38 28.81 -15.96
CA THR A 467 6.65 30.13 -15.35
C THR A 467 6.19 30.24 -13.89
N ASP A 468 5.09 29.57 -13.54
CA ASP A 468 4.47 29.55 -12.21
C ASP A 468 5.39 28.94 -11.12
N ALA A 469 6.49 28.29 -11.51
CA ALA A 469 7.51 27.75 -10.61
C ALA A 469 8.51 28.79 -10.09
N ALA A 470 8.61 29.96 -10.74
CA ALA A 470 9.59 30.99 -10.39
C ALA A 470 9.56 31.45 -8.91
N PRO A 471 8.40 31.59 -8.23
CA PRO A 471 8.35 31.96 -6.81
C PRO A 471 8.97 30.94 -5.84
N SER A 472 9.18 29.69 -6.26
CA SER A 472 9.77 28.64 -5.40
C SER A 472 11.29 28.71 -5.27
N GLY A 473 11.95 29.68 -5.93
CA GLY A 473 13.38 29.95 -5.76
C GLY A 473 14.32 28.79 -6.14
N LEU A 474 13.83 27.82 -6.92
CA LEU A 474 14.64 26.68 -7.36
C LEU A 474 15.78 27.16 -8.28
N THR A 475 16.97 26.65 -8.03
CA THR A 475 18.23 27.00 -8.70
C THR A 475 18.94 25.75 -9.21
N GLY A 476 20.06 25.93 -9.92
CA GLY A 476 20.78 24.83 -10.57
C GLY A 476 20.36 24.67 -12.03
N ARG A 477 20.31 23.41 -12.52
CA ARG A 477 20.00 23.07 -13.92
C ARG A 477 18.50 23.11 -14.21
N ILE A 478 17.88 24.27 -13.99
CA ILE A 478 16.45 24.51 -14.16
C ILE A 478 16.19 25.74 -15.03
N ARG A 479 15.10 25.71 -15.80
CA ARG A 479 14.55 26.88 -16.50
C ARG A 479 13.02 26.91 -16.30
N CYS A 480 12.48 28.08 -15.96
CA CYS A 480 11.05 28.34 -15.81
C CYS A 480 10.55 29.11 -17.04
N VAL A 481 9.75 28.48 -17.90
CA VAL A 481 9.51 28.95 -19.28
C VAL A 481 8.06 28.79 -19.73
N ALA A 482 7.70 29.46 -20.83
CA ALA A 482 6.43 29.27 -21.53
C ALA A 482 6.40 27.94 -22.31
N PRO A 483 5.21 27.40 -22.65
CA PRO A 483 5.07 26.14 -23.36
C PRO A 483 5.83 26.05 -24.70
N ASP A 484 5.91 27.15 -25.44
CA ASP A 484 6.60 27.25 -26.74
C ASP A 484 8.12 27.42 -26.64
N GLU A 485 8.64 27.78 -25.46
CA GLU A 485 10.07 27.94 -25.19
C GLU A 485 10.75 26.62 -24.76
N VAL A 486 9.97 25.57 -24.42
CA VAL A 486 10.49 24.29 -23.87
C VAL A 486 11.55 23.65 -24.77
N GLY A 487 11.40 23.71 -26.09
CA GLY A 487 12.39 23.17 -27.03
C GLY A 487 13.75 23.87 -26.93
N ALA A 488 13.76 25.20 -26.75
CA ALA A 488 14.99 25.97 -26.56
C ALA A 488 15.63 25.70 -25.19
N ALA A 489 14.82 25.65 -24.12
CA ALA A 489 15.28 25.35 -22.77
C ALA A 489 15.87 23.93 -22.65
N LEU A 490 15.30 22.94 -23.35
CA LEU A 490 15.86 21.60 -23.46
C LEU A 490 17.21 21.61 -24.19
N ALA A 491 17.32 22.31 -25.31
CA ALA A 491 18.56 22.40 -26.09
C ALA A 491 19.70 23.09 -25.31
N GLU A 492 19.38 24.16 -24.59
CA GLU A 492 20.30 24.86 -23.68
C GLU A 492 20.78 23.92 -22.55
N LEU A 493 19.83 23.39 -21.77
CA LEU A 493 20.15 22.59 -20.60
C LEU A 493 20.84 21.26 -20.94
N LEU A 494 20.52 20.60 -22.06
CA LEU A 494 21.16 19.35 -22.46
C LEU A 494 22.59 19.52 -23.00
N ALA A 495 22.96 20.73 -23.43
CA ALA A 495 24.34 21.08 -23.78
C ALA A 495 25.23 21.34 -22.54
N GLU A 496 24.64 21.66 -21.39
CA GLU A 496 25.39 21.75 -20.12
C GLU A 496 25.92 20.36 -19.70
N PRO A 497 27.18 20.24 -19.24
CA PRO A 497 27.72 18.99 -18.74
C PRO A 497 26.96 18.53 -17.48
N ALA A 498 26.83 17.20 -17.31
CA ALA A 498 26.15 16.62 -16.16
C ALA A 498 26.92 16.87 -14.85
N ALA A 499 26.47 17.87 -14.09
CA ALA A 499 26.95 18.22 -12.76
C ALA A 499 25.89 17.92 -11.68
N ALA A 500 26.33 17.71 -10.44
CA ALA A 500 25.45 17.64 -9.28
C ALA A 500 24.87 19.03 -8.95
N ASP A 501 23.60 19.09 -8.57
CA ASP A 501 22.98 20.37 -8.19
C ASP A 501 23.55 20.88 -6.85
N ALA A 502 24.26 22.00 -6.91
CA ALA A 502 24.88 22.65 -5.76
C ALA A 502 23.84 23.10 -4.71
N ALA A 503 22.64 23.50 -5.13
CA ALA A 503 21.59 23.93 -4.21
C ALA A 503 21.01 22.74 -3.42
N THR A 504 20.90 21.57 -4.04
CA THR A 504 20.55 20.30 -3.37
C THR A 504 21.67 19.84 -2.45
N ALA A 505 22.92 19.84 -2.92
CA ALA A 505 24.07 19.47 -2.10
C ALA A 505 24.20 20.35 -0.84
N ALA A 506 23.96 21.66 -0.95
CA ALA A 506 23.95 22.59 0.18
C ALA A 506 22.86 22.27 1.21
N ARG A 507 21.62 22.01 0.78
CA ARG A 507 20.49 21.65 1.66
C ARG A 507 20.73 20.31 2.37
N GLU A 508 21.14 19.28 1.62
CA GLU A 508 21.44 17.95 2.18
C GLU A 508 22.61 18.02 3.19
N ALA A 509 23.61 18.88 2.94
CA ALA A 509 24.72 19.11 3.86
C ALA A 509 24.33 19.92 5.11
N ALA A 510 23.41 20.88 5.00
CA ALA A 510 22.87 21.63 6.14
C ALA A 510 22.10 20.71 7.10
N TRP A 511 21.22 19.87 6.56
CA TRP A 511 20.55 18.81 7.31
C TRP A 511 21.54 17.81 7.92
N THR A 512 22.51 17.34 7.13
CA THR A 512 23.51 16.38 7.61
C THR A 512 24.26 16.88 8.84
N ARG A 513 24.77 18.13 8.83
CA ARG A 513 25.43 18.73 10.00
C ARG A 513 24.46 18.78 11.19
N THR A 514 23.30 19.43 11.02
CA THR A 514 22.32 19.63 12.10
C THR A 514 21.88 18.33 12.77
N LEU A 515 21.72 17.24 12.00
CA LEU A 515 21.37 15.92 12.52
C LEU A 515 22.51 15.31 13.36
N HIS A 516 23.76 15.35 12.86
CA HIS A 516 24.93 14.84 13.59
C HIS A 516 25.22 15.69 14.85
N ASP A 517 25.12 17.00 14.77
CA ASP A 517 25.36 17.94 15.89
C ASP A 517 24.37 17.71 17.05
N LEU A 518 23.10 17.47 16.73
CA LEU A 518 22.04 17.18 17.71
C LEU A 518 22.15 15.75 18.29
N VAL A 519 22.50 14.75 17.48
CA VAL A 519 22.77 13.37 17.96
C VAL A 519 23.99 13.34 18.89
N ALA A 520 25.02 14.15 18.61
CA ALA A 520 26.19 14.29 19.47
C ALA A 520 25.91 15.04 20.79
N THR A 521 24.86 15.87 20.82
CA THR A 521 24.55 16.80 21.94
C THR A 521 23.15 16.55 22.52
N PRO A 522 22.88 15.36 23.12
CA PRO A 522 21.57 15.03 23.65
C PRO A 522 21.16 15.96 24.80
N THR A 523 19.92 16.44 24.76
CA THR A 523 19.35 17.42 25.70
C THR A 523 18.92 16.80 27.03
N ALA A 524 18.77 15.48 27.08
CA ALA A 524 18.52 14.68 28.28
C ALA A 524 19.62 13.63 28.49
N PRO A 525 19.96 13.28 29.75
CA PRO A 525 20.98 12.26 30.03
C PRO A 525 20.55 10.88 29.50
N ARG A 526 21.42 10.22 28.74
CA ARG A 526 21.14 8.92 28.10
C ARG A 526 20.62 7.88 29.12
N PRO A 527 19.48 7.21 28.86
CA PRO A 527 19.09 6.04 29.64
C PRO A 527 20.10 4.91 29.41
N GLN A 528 20.76 4.45 30.47
CA GLN A 528 21.79 3.40 30.37
C GLN A 528 21.16 2.05 30.02
N LEU A 529 21.17 1.70 28.73
CA LEU A 529 20.99 0.33 28.27
C LEU A 529 22.24 -0.49 28.63
N THR A 530 22.11 -1.44 29.54
CA THR A 530 23.15 -2.42 29.85
C THR A 530 23.24 -3.47 28.73
N GLY A 531 23.78 -3.06 27.58
CA GLY A 531 24.03 -3.90 26.42
C GLY A 531 25.49 -4.33 26.31
N ILE A 532 25.74 -5.63 26.17
CA ILE A 532 27.07 -6.17 25.86
C ILE A 532 27.41 -5.81 24.41
N ALA A 533 28.59 -5.27 24.17
CA ALA A 533 29.03 -4.91 22.83
C ALA A 533 29.26 -6.16 21.96
N HIS A 534 28.67 -6.18 20.76
CA HIS A 534 29.05 -7.09 19.69
C HIS A 534 29.41 -6.28 18.44
N GLU A 535 30.60 -6.55 17.91
CA GLU A 535 31.08 -5.98 16.65
C GLU A 535 30.29 -6.54 15.45
N PRO A 536 30.16 -5.77 14.36
CA PRO A 536 29.48 -6.23 13.14
C PRO A 536 30.32 -7.25 12.37
N GLN A 537 30.29 -8.51 12.78
CA GLN A 537 30.92 -9.60 12.03
C GLN A 537 30.16 -9.89 10.73
N GLY A 538 30.87 -9.84 9.60
CA GLY A 538 30.30 -10.08 8.27
C GLY A 538 29.77 -11.51 8.11
N THR A 539 28.57 -11.65 7.58
CA THR A 539 27.84 -12.92 7.45
C THR A 539 28.40 -13.82 6.35
N ALA A 540 29.45 -14.58 6.67
CA ALA A 540 29.73 -15.84 5.98
C ALA A 540 28.61 -16.87 6.27
N PRO A 541 28.24 -17.74 5.31
CA PRO A 541 27.10 -18.65 5.46
C PRO A 541 27.39 -19.79 6.45
N ALA A 542 26.61 -19.85 7.54
CA ALA A 542 26.65 -20.96 8.50
C ALA A 542 26.07 -22.26 7.87
N PRO A 543 26.58 -23.45 8.26
CA PRO A 543 26.26 -24.71 7.59
C PRO A 543 24.84 -25.23 7.86
N HIS A 544 24.30 -26.01 6.91
CA HIS A 544 22.93 -26.53 6.94
C HIS A 544 22.59 -27.30 8.23
N PRO A 545 21.40 -27.07 8.84
CA PRO A 545 20.87 -27.94 9.87
C PRO A 545 20.55 -29.33 9.28
N ARG A 546 20.95 -30.40 9.99
CA ARG A 546 20.73 -31.78 9.55
C ARG A 546 19.26 -32.17 9.56
N THR A 547 18.83 -32.90 8.53
CA THR A 547 17.45 -33.38 8.34
C THR A 547 16.94 -34.20 9.53
N PRO A 548 15.74 -33.91 10.08
CA PRO A 548 15.10 -34.77 11.08
C PRO A 548 14.77 -36.16 10.51
N ALA A 549 15.08 -37.21 11.27
CA ALA A 549 14.73 -38.58 10.90
C ALA A 549 13.21 -38.84 11.02
N PRO A 550 12.61 -39.73 10.19
CA PRO A 550 11.17 -39.96 10.20
C PRO A 550 10.67 -40.58 11.51
N LEU A 551 9.59 -40.02 12.05
CA LEU A 551 8.96 -40.45 13.31
C LEU A 551 8.53 -41.93 13.27
N ARG A 552 9.05 -42.73 14.20
CA ARG A 552 8.55 -44.09 14.48
C ARG A 552 7.13 -44.04 15.04
N ARG A 553 6.24 -44.89 14.52
CA ARG A 553 4.91 -45.12 15.11
C ARG A 553 5.05 -45.76 16.49
N VAL A 554 4.37 -45.21 17.49
CA VAL A 554 4.17 -45.80 18.82
C VAL A 554 2.71 -46.25 18.95
N PRO A 555 2.40 -47.47 19.41
CA PRO A 555 1.03 -47.95 19.51
C PRO A 555 0.28 -47.34 20.71
N ALA A 556 -1.02 -47.05 20.53
CA ALA A 556 -1.85 -46.45 21.55
C ALA A 556 -2.14 -47.42 22.73
N ARG A 557 -1.78 -47.02 23.96
CA ARG A 557 -2.30 -47.66 25.17
C ARG A 557 -3.68 -47.09 25.51
N ARG A 558 -4.64 -47.97 25.79
CA ARG A 558 -5.95 -47.58 26.36
C ARG A 558 -5.78 -47.18 27.82
N ALA A 559 -6.21 -45.98 28.18
CA ALA A 559 -6.51 -45.61 29.56
C ALA A 559 -8.03 -45.45 29.72
N ARG A 560 -8.62 -46.03 30.77
CA ARG A 560 -10.03 -45.83 31.13
C ARG A 560 -10.11 -44.86 32.31
N ALA A 561 -10.73 -43.71 32.08
CA ALA A 561 -11.36 -42.88 33.10
C ALA A 561 -12.72 -42.43 32.56
N GLY A 562 -13.79 -42.36 33.33
CA GLY A 562 -13.85 -42.40 34.81
C GLY A 562 -14.73 -41.29 35.39
N TRP A 563 -15.70 -40.79 34.60
CA TRP A 563 -16.55 -39.65 34.98
C TRP A 563 -17.50 -40.05 36.12
N ARG A 564 -17.24 -39.54 37.32
CA ARG A 564 -18.22 -39.47 38.41
C ARG A 564 -18.92 -38.12 38.37
N ALA A 565 -20.23 -38.10 38.59
CA ALA A 565 -20.98 -36.86 38.76
C ALA A 565 -20.68 -36.23 40.14
N ALA A 566 -20.64 -34.90 40.20
CA ALA A 566 -20.59 -34.12 41.43
C ALA A 566 -21.97 -33.49 41.72
N ALA A 567 -22.29 -33.27 42.99
CA ALA A 567 -23.64 -32.96 43.44
C ALA A 567 -24.02 -31.47 43.33
N ARG A 568 -25.33 -31.19 43.41
CA ARG A 568 -25.87 -29.84 43.65
C ARG A 568 -25.77 -29.49 45.14
N PRO A 569 -25.51 -28.22 45.50
CA PRO A 569 -26.03 -27.63 46.73
C PRO A 569 -27.44 -27.05 46.50
N GLU A 570 -28.25 -27.00 47.56
CA GLU A 570 -29.54 -26.31 47.57
C GLU A 570 -29.38 -24.83 47.98
N GLY A 571 -30.40 -24.00 47.78
CA GLY A 571 -30.42 -22.59 48.19
C GLY A 571 -31.64 -22.23 49.05
N PRO A 572 -31.76 -20.99 49.55
CA PRO A 572 -32.96 -20.51 50.22
C PRO A 572 -33.98 -19.91 49.25
N ARG A 573 -35.25 -19.84 49.68
CA ARG A 573 -36.41 -19.46 48.86
C ARG A 573 -36.75 -17.96 48.94
N GLY A 574 -37.37 -17.43 47.88
CA GLY A 574 -38.04 -16.13 47.88
C GLY A 574 -39.16 -16.08 46.83
N HIS A 575 -40.39 -15.77 47.22
CA HIS A 575 -41.56 -15.80 46.32
C HIS A 575 -41.79 -14.46 45.59
N ARG A 576 -42.19 -14.53 44.31
CA ARG A 576 -43.39 -13.87 43.73
C ARG A 576 -43.57 -14.23 42.24
N GLN A 577 -44.78 -14.64 41.86
CA GLN A 577 -45.24 -14.60 40.45
C GLN A 577 -45.81 -13.20 40.15
N PRO A 578 -45.89 -12.79 38.87
CA PRO A 578 -47.19 -12.73 38.20
C PRO A 578 -47.11 -13.28 36.72
N PRO A 579 -47.96 -12.92 35.74
CA PRO A 579 -48.89 -13.89 35.18
C PRO A 579 -48.73 -14.22 33.69
N HIS A 580 -49.41 -15.28 33.24
CA HIS A 580 -49.57 -15.65 31.81
C HIS A 580 -50.53 -14.71 31.05
N PRO A 581 -50.27 -14.51 29.75
CA PRO A 581 -51.37 -14.43 28.79
C PRO A 581 -51.15 -15.26 27.50
N GLN A 582 -52.10 -16.18 27.26
CA GLN A 582 -52.75 -16.57 25.99
C GLN A 582 -51.95 -16.97 24.72
N GLU A 583 -52.37 -18.07 24.10
CA GLU A 583 -51.98 -18.51 22.74
C GLU A 583 -52.70 -17.71 21.62
N PRO A 584 -52.04 -17.43 20.48
CA PRO A 584 -52.71 -17.05 19.24
C PRO A 584 -53.29 -18.28 18.49
N GLN A 585 -54.48 -18.12 17.91
CA GLN A 585 -55.23 -19.20 17.26
C GLN A 585 -54.61 -19.69 15.93
N ARG A 586 -54.87 -20.96 15.59
CA ARG A 586 -54.50 -21.58 14.31
C ARG A 586 -55.29 -20.97 13.13
N ARG A 587 -54.64 -20.82 11.96
CA ARG A 587 -55.28 -20.65 10.65
C ARG A 587 -54.72 -21.67 9.64
N PRO A 588 -55.48 -22.04 8.58
CA PRO A 588 -55.25 -23.28 7.84
C PRO A 588 -54.08 -23.22 6.83
N ARG A 589 -53.55 -24.40 6.48
CA ARG A 589 -52.59 -24.59 5.37
C ARG A 589 -53.33 -24.67 4.04
N PRO A 590 -52.82 -24.07 2.94
CA PRO A 590 -53.20 -24.45 1.58
C PRO A 590 -52.61 -25.83 1.22
N ALA A 591 -53.25 -26.54 0.29
CA ALA A 591 -52.70 -27.77 -0.28
C ALA A 591 -51.64 -27.48 -1.35
N GLY A 592 -50.64 -28.36 -1.49
CA GLY A 592 -49.54 -28.22 -2.46
C GLY A 592 -48.63 -29.44 -2.48
N GLY A 593 -49.08 -30.52 -3.11
CA GLY A 593 -48.28 -31.75 -3.24
C GLY A 593 -47.21 -31.65 -4.34
N GLY A 594 -46.04 -32.27 -4.14
CA GLY A 594 -45.02 -32.39 -5.18
C GLY A 594 -43.64 -32.90 -4.75
N ALA A 595 -43.21 -32.62 -3.52
CA ALA A 595 -41.83 -32.88 -3.09
C ALA A 595 -41.59 -34.31 -2.56
N ASP A 596 -42.46 -34.83 -1.69
CA ASP A 596 -42.13 -35.99 -0.82
C ASP A 596 -41.90 -37.31 -1.57
N ARG A 597 -42.47 -37.47 -2.77
CA ARG A 597 -42.27 -38.67 -3.59
C ARG A 597 -40.83 -38.82 -4.13
N ARG A 598 -39.98 -37.78 -4.08
CA ARG A 598 -38.56 -37.88 -4.48
C ARG A 598 -37.61 -38.18 -3.32
N LEU A 599 -37.89 -37.75 -2.09
CA LEU A 599 -37.08 -38.16 -0.91
C LEU A 599 -37.25 -39.65 -0.61
N ALA A 600 -38.48 -40.15 -0.64
CA ALA A 600 -38.80 -41.56 -0.40
C ALA A 600 -38.27 -42.55 -1.48
N ALA A 601 -37.57 -42.04 -2.51
CA ALA A 601 -36.85 -42.84 -3.49
C ALA A 601 -35.34 -42.96 -3.16
N LEU A 602 -34.70 -41.88 -2.68
CA LEU A 602 -33.28 -41.88 -2.31
C LEU A 602 -33.00 -42.81 -1.12
N ASP A 603 -33.82 -42.76 -0.07
CA ASP A 603 -33.61 -43.57 1.15
C ASP A 603 -33.60 -45.07 0.87
N ARG A 604 -34.44 -45.52 -0.09
CA ARG A 604 -34.49 -46.92 -0.53
C ARG A 604 -33.28 -47.32 -1.40
N ALA A 605 -32.58 -46.37 -2.01
CA ALA A 605 -31.29 -46.64 -2.66
C ALA A 605 -30.15 -46.73 -1.62
N VAL A 606 -30.11 -45.81 -0.65
CA VAL A 606 -29.10 -45.80 0.42
C VAL A 606 -29.18 -47.06 1.29
N HIS A 607 -30.39 -47.55 1.60
CA HIS A 607 -30.54 -48.81 2.35
C HIS A 607 -30.10 -50.05 1.55
N ARG A 608 -30.26 -50.09 0.23
CA ARG A 608 -29.78 -51.22 -0.59
C ARG A 608 -28.25 -51.28 -0.68
N LEU A 609 -27.57 -50.13 -0.69
CA LEU A 609 -26.10 -50.07 -0.73
C LEU A 609 -25.41 -50.40 0.61
N ARG A 610 -26.15 -50.53 1.72
CA ARG A 610 -25.62 -50.99 3.01
C ARG A 610 -25.75 -52.51 3.25
N GLY A 611 -26.39 -53.24 2.33
CA GLY A 611 -26.60 -54.70 2.45
C GLY A 611 -25.45 -55.58 1.94
N LEU A 612 -24.46 -55.02 1.22
CA LEU A 612 -23.37 -55.76 0.58
C LEU A 612 -22.02 -55.34 1.20
N GLY A 613 -21.74 -55.84 2.42
CA GLY A 613 -20.65 -55.31 3.26
C GLY A 613 -19.73 -56.31 3.97
N HIS A 614 -20.11 -57.57 4.18
CA HIS A 614 -19.28 -58.57 4.86
C HIS A 614 -19.45 -59.98 4.26
N GLY A 615 -18.34 -60.71 4.08
CA GLY A 615 -18.38 -62.17 3.86
C GLY A 615 -17.83 -62.74 2.55
N ARG A 616 -16.59 -62.41 2.14
CA ARG A 616 -15.66 -63.37 1.50
C ARG A 616 -14.24 -62.80 1.34
N LEU A 617 -13.33 -63.27 2.19
CA LEU A 617 -11.89 -63.33 1.89
C LEU A 617 -11.57 -64.70 1.25
N ARG A 618 -10.40 -64.81 0.60
CA ARG A 618 -9.84 -66.02 -0.04
C ARG A 618 -10.55 -66.50 -1.33
N GLN A 619 -10.14 -65.96 -2.47
CA GLN A 619 -9.39 -66.68 -3.52
C GLN A 619 -8.95 -65.70 -4.64
N GLY A 620 -7.97 -66.10 -5.45
CA GLY A 620 -7.32 -65.25 -6.47
C GLY A 620 -6.17 -64.39 -5.90
N GLY A 621 -5.02 -64.35 -6.59
CA GLY A 621 -3.87 -63.51 -6.20
C GLY A 621 -2.47 -64.16 -6.21
N ARG A 622 -2.34 -65.45 -6.55
CA ARG A 622 -1.03 -66.04 -6.92
C ARG A 622 -0.81 -65.95 -8.43
N ALA A 623 -0.18 -64.88 -8.89
CA ALA A 623 0.40 -64.79 -10.23
C ALA A 623 1.59 -63.81 -10.26
N LEU A 624 2.63 -64.17 -11.01
CA LEU A 624 3.67 -63.30 -11.57
C LEU A 624 4.44 -62.37 -10.59
N ARG A 625 5.45 -62.96 -9.94
CA ARG A 625 6.78 -62.33 -9.89
C ARG A 625 7.63 -62.90 -11.02
N ALA A 626 8.18 -62.08 -11.90
CA ALA A 626 9.27 -62.43 -12.83
C ALA A 626 9.97 -61.16 -13.32
N ALA A 627 11.28 -61.24 -13.60
CA ALA A 627 12.17 -60.13 -14.00
C ALA A 627 12.34 -58.99 -12.97
N ARG A 628 13.54 -58.47 -12.66
CA ARG A 628 14.92 -58.82 -13.06
C ARG A 628 15.85 -58.75 -11.82
N HIS A 629 16.96 -59.50 -11.87
CA HIS A 629 18.01 -59.52 -10.82
C HIS A 629 19.21 -58.64 -11.21
N LEU A 630 19.97 -58.17 -10.20
CA LEU A 630 21.44 -58.07 -10.05
C LEU A 630 22.31 -57.76 -11.31
N ARG A 631 23.31 -56.86 -11.29
CA ARG A 631 24.40 -56.57 -10.31
C ARG A 631 24.88 -55.10 -10.48
N ARG A 632 25.45 -54.40 -9.47
CA ARG A 632 26.91 -54.21 -9.14
C ARG A 632 27.78 -53.81 -10.37
N ARG A 633 28.79 -52.90 -10.30
CA ARG A 633 29.59 -52.36 -9.16
C ARG A 633 30.46 -51.13 -9.59
N HIS A 634 30.89 -50.29 -8.63
CA HIS A 634 31.92 -49.20 -8.75
C HIS A 634 31.61 -48.05 -9.75
N GLY A 635 32.25 -46.88 -9.70
CA GLY A 635 33.32 -46.40 -8.80
C GLY A 635 33.43 -44.85 -8.75
N ASP A 636 34.46 -44.33 -8.08
CA ASP A 636 34.65 -42.91 -7.70
C ASP A 636 35.23 -42.02 -8.83
N GLY A 637 35.10 -40.68 -8.72
CA GLY A 637 35.86 -39.73 -9.57
C GLY A 637 35.34 -38.28 -9.73
N HIS A 638 36.02 -37.31 -9.10
CA HIS A 638 36.27 -35.96 -9.65
C HIS A 638 37.52 -36.05 -10.59
N PRO A 639 37.98 -34.99 -11.34
CA PRO A 639 37.59 -33.56 -11.42
C PRO A 639 36.87 -33.21 -12.76
N ALA A 640 36.42 -32.00 -13.14
CA ALA A 640 36.75 -30.57 -12.92
C ALA A 640 37.70 -29.92 -13.96
N VAL A 641 37.53 -28.60 -14.16
CA VAL A 641 38.33 -27.65 -15.00
C VAL A 641 38.12 -27.72 -16.55
N GLY A 642 38.11 -26.55 -17.20
CA GLY A 642 38.17 -26.34 -18.67
C GLY A 642 39.56 -25.80 -19.08
N PRO A 643 39.70 -24.69 -19.82
CA PRO A 643 38.91 -24.15 -20.94
C PRO A 643 39.75 -24.09 -22.26
N CYS A 644 39.16 -23.63 -23.38
CA CYS A 644 39.76 -22.98 -24.58
C CYS A 644 38.78 -23.12 -25.76
N GLY A 645 38.79 -22.27 -26.81
CA GLY A 645 39.58 -21.06 -27.07
C GLY A 645 40.02 -20.98 -28.55
N ALA A 646 40.02 -19.77 -29.14
CA ALA A 646 40.45 -19.45 -30.53
C ALA A 646 39.56 -20.02 -31.68
N GLN A 647 39.49 -19.46 -32.91
CA GLN A 647 39.89 -18.15 -33.49
C GLN A 647 39.21 -17.97 -34.88
N GLY A 648 38.85 -16.73 -35.26
CA GLY A 648 38.61 -16.26 -36.65
C GLY A 648 37.45 -16.88 -37.48
N GLY A 649 36.84 -16.21 -38.47
CA GLY A 649 36.89 -14.78 -38.83
C GLY A 649 36.62 -14.52 -40.33
N VAL A 650 35.60 -13.70 -40.66
CA VAL A 650 35.35 -13.03 -41.97
C VAL A 650 35.05 -13.95 -43.19
N ALA A 651 33.95 -13.83 -43.96
CA ALA A 651 32.80 -12.90 -43.95
C ALA A 651 31.44 -13.69 -43.97
N THR A 652 30.37 -13.48 -44.77
CA THR A 652 30.06 -12.63 -45.94
C THR A 652 28.55 -12.31 -46.03
N ASP A 653 28.17 -11.36 -46.88
CA ASP A 653 26.81 -10.84 -47.16
C ASP A 653 25.84 -11.86 -47.81
N PRO A 654 24.55 -11.97 -47.37
CA PRO A 654 23.55 -12.86 -47.97
C PRO A 654 22.41 -12.13 -48.73
N GLY A 655 22.44 -12.20 -50.06
CA GLY A 655 21.29 -11.86 -50.92
C GLY A 655 20.10 -12.85 -50.81
N PRO A 656 18.86 -12.48 -51.21
CA PRO A 656 17.66 -13.11 -50.63
C PRO A 656 16.81 -14.01 -51.56
N ARG A 657 15.97 -14.85 -50.91
CA ARG A 657 14.65 -15.42 -51.31
C ARG A 657 14.51 -16.92 -51.69
N ALA A 658 13.42 -17.48 -51.12
CA ALA A 658 12.47 -18.47 -51.66
C ALA A 658 12.78 -19.99 -51.59
N GLY A 659 11.78 -20.76 -51.10
CA GLY A 659 11.87 -22.23 -51.02
C GLY A 659 10.58 -23.00 -50.64
N ARG A 660 9.56 -23.01 -51.53
CA ARG A 660 8.41 -23.98 -51.59
C ARG A 660 7.35 -23.82 -50.45
N ARG A 661 6.02 -23.93 -50.61
CA ARG A 661 5.08 -24.89 -51.27
C ARG A 661 5.14 -26.29 -50.63
N ALA A 662 4.05 -27.01 -50.30
CA ALA A 662 2.61 -27.01 -50.65
C ALA A 662 1.83 -27.83 -49.55
N LEU A 663 0.49 -28.05 -49.42
CA LEU A 663 -0.85 -27.70 -50.00
C LEU A 663 -1.93 -28.22 -48.95
N PRO A 664 -3.21 -28.55 -49.24
CA PRO A 664 -4.33 -27.82 -49.87
C PRO A 664 -5.69 -27.74 -49.07
N GLY A 665 -6.41 -26.62 -49.22
CA GLY A 665 -7.88 -26.59 -49.44
C GLY A 665 -8.89 -26.74 -48.27
N ALA A 666 -10.19 -26.40 -48.42
CA ALA A 666 -10.88 -25.60 -49.46
C ALA A 666 -12.35 -25.21 -49.06
N ARG A 667 -12.94 -24.23 -49.80
CA ARG A 667 -14.33 -23.68 -49.81
C ARG A 667 -14.54 -22.40 -48.96
N ARG A 668 -14.82 -21.22 -49.53
CA ARG A 668 -15.96 -20.72 -50.37
C ARG A 668 -17.21 -20.34 -49.53
N CYS A 669 -18.04 -19.33 -49.82
CA CYS A 669 -18.12 -18.20 -50.79
C CYS A 669 -19.35 -17.33 -50.41
N LEU A 670 -19.58 -16.05 -50.78
CA LEU A 670 -18.83 -14.95 -51.45
C LEU A 670 -19.00 -13.67 -50.54
N ARG A 671 -18.84 -12.38 -50.89
CA ARG A 671 -18.41 -11.59 -52.09
C ARG A 671 -17.94 -10.19 -51.60
N ALA A 672 -17.66 -9.26 -52.53
CA ALA A 672 -17.53 -7.82 -52.32
C ALA A 672 -18.24 -7.05 -53.46
N ASP A 673 -18.27 -5.71 -53.41
CA ASP A 673 -17.92 -4.80 -54.51
C ASP A 673 -17.66 -3.38 -53.97
N GLU A 674 -16.92 -2.57 -54.74
CA GLU A 674 -16.47 -1.21 -54.39
C GLU A 674 -16.89 -0.16 -55.44
N GLY A 675 -16.75 1.12 -55.08
CA GLY A 675 -16.87 2.28 -55.99
C GLY A 675 -18.18 3.08 -55.84
N GLY A 676 -18.18 4.40 -56.05
CA GLY A 676 -17.03 5.29 -56.24
C GLY A 676 -17.42 6.69 -56.75
N GLN A 677 -16.61 7.68 -56.40
CA GLN A 677 -16.59 9.06 -56.91
C GLN A 677 -17.74 10.02 -56.47
N ASP A 678 -17.33 11.27 -56.24
CA ASP A 678 -18.07 12.50 -55.94
C ASP A 678 -17.86 13.45 -57.14
N PRO A 679 -18.78 14.38 -57.48
CA PRO A 679 -18.39 15.78 -57.27
C PRO A 679 -19.52 16.80 -56.98
N GLN A 680 -19.20 17.73 -56.08
CA GLN A 680 -19.47 19.19 -56.11
C GLN A 680 -20.92 19.73 -56.24
N GLY A 681 -21.33 20.61 -55.31
CA GLY A 681 -22.46 21.53 -55.52
C GLY A 681 -22.92 22.34 -54.29
N ARG A 682 -22.76 23.67 -54.31
CA ARG A 682 -23.43 24.67 -53.44
C ARG A 682 -23.98 25.77 -54.38
N PRO A 683 -25.16 26.39 -54.14
CA PRO A 683 -25.34 27.34 -53.02
C PRO A 683 -26.80 27.53 -52.51
N GLY A 684 -27.04 28.60 -51.73
CA GLY A 684 -28.29 29.39 -51.83
C GLY A 684 -29.33 29.28 -50.70
N ARG A 685 -29.64 30.42 -50.05
CA ARG A 685 -30.71 30.54 -49.03
C ARG A 685 -32.08 30.91 -49.63
N ARG A 686 -33.17 30.32 -49.10
CA ARG A 686 -34.50 30.91 -48.71
C ARG A 686 -35.54 29.77 -48.64
N ALA A 687 -36.21 29.50 -47.52
CA ALA A 687 -37.32 30.22 -46.87
C ALA A 687 -38.68 30.07 -47.58
N GLY A 688 -39.64 29.35 -46.97
CA GLY A 688 -41.01 29.20 -47.49
C GLY A 688 -41.83 28.05 -46.86
N SER A 689 -42.76 28.40 -45.97
CA SER A 689 -43.91 27.64 -45.41
C SER A 689 -44.35 26.28 -46.00
N GLY A 690 -44.61 25.29 -45.13
CA GLY A 690 -45.35 24.05 -45.45
C GLY A 690 -45.92 23.32 -44.22
N ALA A 691 -47.25 23.32 -44.06
CA ALA A 691 -48.02 22.54 -43.08
C ALA A 691 -48.14 21.05 -43.50
N ARG A 692 -48.48 20.03 -42.69
CA ARG A 692 -48.84 19.81 -41.26
C ARG A 692 -48.89 18.27 -41.04
N LEU A 693 -48.65 17.73 -39.83
CA LEU A 693 -49.52 16.72 -39.12
C LEU A 693 -48.85 15.99 -37.92
N ALA A 694 -49.69 15.24 -37.18
CA ALA A 694 -49.35 14.12 -36.26
C ALA A 694 -48.67 14.40 -34.90
N ARG A 695 -49.48 14.95 -33.97
CA ARG A 695 -49.67 14.55 -32.54
C ARG A 695 -48.49 13.94 -31.73
N ALA A 696 -48.25 14.52 -30.56
CA ALA A 696 -47.47 13.91 -29.46
C ALA A 696 -48.36 13.70 -28.21
N ASP A 697 -48.00 12.77 -27.31
CA ASP A 697 -48.45 12.82 -25.91
C ASP A 697 -47.50 12.14 -24.87
N ARG A 698 -47.06 12.96 -23.91
CA ARG A 698 -46.73 12.69 -22.48
C ARG A 698 -45.81 11.53 -22.04
N ARG A 699 -44.76 11.93 -21.29
CA ARG A 699 -44.64 11.69 -19.82
C ARG A 699 -43.88 12.85 -19.13
N ARG A 700 -43.97 12.96 -17.80
CA ARG A 700 -43.58 14.16 -17.01
C ARG A 700 -42.25 14.01 -16.23
N PRO A 701 -41.48 15.10 -16.03
CA PRO A 701 -40.50 15.24 -14.95
C PRO A 701 -41.14 15.83 -13.65
N PRO A 702 -40.44 15.79 -12.49
CA PRO A 702 -40.93 16.34 -11.22
C PRO A 702 -40.81 17.88 -11.10
N ARG A 703 -41.46 18.43 -10.07
CA ARG A 703 -41.76 19.87 -9.90
C ARG A 703 -40.67 20.66 -9.18
N ALA A 704 -40.46 21.90 -9.59
CA ALA A 704 -39.98 23.01 -8.74
C ALA A 704 -41.09 24.06 -8.57
N ARG A 705 -41.07 24.85 -7.48
CA ARG A 705 -41.91 26.06 -7.29
C ARG A 705 -41.16 27.14 -6.48
N PRO A 706 -41.56 28.44 -6.57
CA PRO A 706 -40.59 29.54 -6.47
C PRO A 706 -40.74 30.47 -5.25
N HIS A 707 -39.83 31.46 -5.20
CA HIS A 707 -39.61 32.48 -4.17
C HIS A 707 -40.82 33.30 -3.67
N ARG A 708 -40.65 33.88 -2.47
CA ARG A 708 -40.93 35.30 -2.21
C ARG A 708 -39.70 35.98 -1.57
N ARG A 709 -39.48 37.27 -1.90
CA ARG A 709 -38.47 38.16 -1.30
C ARG A 709 -39.16 39.21 -0.41
N ARG A 710 -38.46 39.72 0.62
CA ARG A 710 -38.52 41.13 1.11
C ARG A 710 -37.27 41.43 2.00
N PRO A 711 -36.95 42.71 2.31
CA PRO A 711 -35.56 43.18 2.48
C PRO A 711 -35.03 43.24 3.94
N PRO A 712 -33.71 43.46 4.14
CA PRO A 712 -33.11 43.75 5.44
C PRO A 712 -33.28 45.22 5.89
N HIS A 713 -33.16 45.48 7.19
CA HIS A 713 -33.06 46.82 7.78
C HIS A 713 -31.70 47.05 8.45
N HIS A 714 -31.17 48.27 8.32
CA HIS A 714 -29.96 48.76 9.01
C HIS A 714 -30.29 49.46 10.35
N ARG A 715 -29.23 49.63 11.17
CA ARG A 715 -28.94 50.65 12.24
C ARG A 715 -28.62 50.02 13.62
N PRO A 716 -27.90 50.72 14.53
CA PRO A 716 -26.43 50.80 14.46
C PRO A 716 -25.76 50.55 15.84
N ALA A 717 -24.44 50.76 15.94
CA ALA A 717 -23.68 50.65 17.20
C ALA A 717 -23.75 51.92 18.08
N GLY A 718 -23.66 51.75 19.40
CA GLY A 718 -23.54 52.80 20.43
C GLY A 718 -23.13 52.22 21.80
N PRO A 719 -22.48 52.97 22.72
CA PRO A 719 -21.38 52.38 23.51
C PRO A 719 -21.36 52.62 25.05
N ARG A 720 -20.39 51.93 25.71
CA ARG A 720 -19.85 52.12 27.09
C ARG A 720 -20.66 51.54 28.28
N GLY A 721 -19.95 50.94 29.25
CA GLY A 721 -20.48 50.53 30.58
C GLY A 721 -19.78 49.27 31.15
N PRO A 722 -19.14 49.28 32.37
CA PRO A 722 -18.21 48.21 32.75
C PRO A 722 -18.52 47.44 34.07
N LEU A 723 -17.68 46.42 34.35
CA LEU A 723 -17.39 45.75 35.64
C LEU A 723 -18.46 44.85 36.30
N ARG A 724 -18.13 43.54 36.47
CA ARG A 724 -17.73 42.97 37.78
C ARG A 724 -17.11 41.55 37.66
N ARG A 725 -16.56 41.05 38.78
CA ARG A 725 -15.66 39.86 38.90
C ARG A 725 -16.41 38.53 39.16
N PRO A 726 -15.77 37.36 38.93
CA PRO A 726 -16.38 36.03 39.07
C PRO A 726 -16.21 35.40 40.48
N PRO A 727 -16.98 34.34 40.81
CA PRO A 727 -16.70 33.42 41.92
C PRO A 727 -15.80 32.24 41.51
N ARG A 728 -15.10 31.64 42.50
CA ARG A 728 -14.24 30.44 42.39
C ARG A 728 -14.97 29.17 42.93
N PRO A 729 -14.40 27.95 42.88
CA PRO A 729 -15.20 26.72 42.72
C PRO A 729 -15.80 26.10 43.99
N GLY A 730 -16.93 25.41 43.82
CA GLY A 730 -17.54 24.51 44.80
C GLY A 730 -17.18 23.03 44.59
N ARG A 731 -17.10 22.25 45.67
CA ARG A 731 -16.70 20.83 45.71
C ARG A 731 -17.92 19.89 45.92
N ARG A 732 -17.92 18.74 45.21
CA ARG A 732 -18.78 17.53 45.43
C ARG A 732 -20.29 17.78 45.09
N HIS A 733 -21.03 16.87 44.45
CA HIS A 733 -21.23 15.47 44.86
C HIS A 733 -21.56 14.48 43.70
N ARG A 734 -21.54 13.19 44.04
CA ARG A 734 -21.81 12.01 43.18
C ARG A 734 -23.24 11.98 42.58
N ARG A 735 -23.41 11.63 41.29
CA ARG A 735 -24.08 10.39 40.77
C ARG A 735 -24.58 10.52 39.31
N ALA A 736 -24.84 9.35 38.71
CA ALA A 736 -25.70 9.05 37.56
C ALA A 736 -25.21 9.39 36.13
N ARG A 737 -25.06 8.30 35.37
CA ARG A 737 -25.19 8.15 33.91
C ARG A 737 -26.65 8.43 33.46
N PRO A 738 -26.98 8.61 32.16
CA PRO A 738 -26.52 7.83 30.99
C PRO A 738 -25.03 7.94 30.62
#